data_AF-A0A7G6RK51-F1
#
_entry.id   AF-A0A7G6RK51-F1
#
_cell.length_a   1.000
_cell.length_b   1.000
_cell.length_c   1.000
_cell.angle_alpha   90.00
_cell.angle_beta   90.00
_cell.angle_gamma   90.00
#
_symmetry.space_group_name_H-M   'P 1'
#
loop_
_entity.id
_entity.type
_entity.pdbx_description
1 polymer ?
#
loop_
_entity_poly.entity_id
_entity_poly.type
_entity_poly.pdbx_seq_one_letter_code
_entity_poly.pdbx_strand_id
1 'polypeptide(L)'
;MAVVLILVLIVVGSVLFHVLSPWWWTPIASNWTYIDSTLVITFWITGIVFVAVVSFMAYCVFRFRHKPGNKAHYEPENRRLELLLGGGTALGVAAMLAPGLIVWNQFITVPADAASVEVVSQQWLWSFRLPGADGKLGRAETRDVTPENPLGLDKNDASGLDDVIIEGGELHLPIGKPVHILLRSVDVLHDFYVPEFRAKMDMIPGMITYFWFTPTRTGTFEILCAELCGVGHPQMRGTVVVDEDADYQTWLGQQQTFTQLTASSEALPLKQTEPVRRRAGSRNRRGKGRREIMVEIPSGSIPSGSAGAIPSAEVEDVELYHPHSWWTKYVFSQDAKIIAVQYSITAIAIGLVALVLSWLMRIQLAFPGYFAFIDADHYYQFITMHGMIMVIYLLTALFLGGFGNYLIPLMVGARDMVFPYANMLSYWIYLLAVLILAAGFFAPGGPTGAGWTLYPPQSVLSGTPGGKDWGILLMLSSLIVFIIGFTMGGLNYVVTVLQGRARGMTLMRMPLTVWGIFTATVMALLAFPALFVACVMMMFDRVLGTSFFMPAIVEMGTQLQHGGGSPILFQHLFWFFGHPEVYIVALPAFGIVSDLISTHARKNIFGYRMMVWAIVIIGALSFVVWAHHMYVSGMNPAFGFFFATTTLIIAVPTAIKVYNWVLTLWRGDIHLTLPMLFALAFIVTFVNGGLTGLFLGNVVVDVPLSDTMFVVAHFHMVMGVAPILVIFGAIYHWYPKVTGRMLNDVLGHIHFWITFLGTYAIFFPMHYLGLLGVPRRYFEMGETAFVPPSAHTLNIFITVMALIVGAGQMVFLFNLVWSLFRGRESGGNPWRATTLEWQTPQTPPAHGNWGKDLPVVYRWAYDYSVPGAAEDFIPQNVPSGGGVTREIHA
;
A
#
# COMPACT_ATOMS: atom_id res chain seq x y z
N MET A 1 -1.95 32.85 -10.48
CA MET A 1 -1.61 33.40 -9.14
C MET A 1 -2.20 32.55 -8.01
N ALA A 2 -3.49 32.20 -8.04
CA ALA A 2 -4.11 31.37 -7.00
C ALA A 2 -3.34 30.07 -6.68
N VAL A 3 -2.92 29.29 -7.68
CA VAL A 3 -2.13 28.06 -7.49
C VAL A 3 -0.83 28.32 -6.72
N VAL A 4 -0.08 29.36 -7.09
CA VAL A 4 1.17 29.73 -6.41
C VAL A 4 0.91 30.08 -4.94
N LEU A 5 -0.11 30.90 -4.68
CA LEU A 5 -0.50 31.26 -3.32
C LEU A 5 -0.87 30.02 -2.50
N ILE A 6 -1.61 29.08 -3.09
CA ILE A 6 -2.01 27.85 -2.40
C ILE A 6 -0.81 26.94 -2.12
N LEU A 7 0.13 26.79 -3.06
CA LEU A 7 1.36 26.03 -2.80
C LEU A 7 2.18 26.66 -1.66
N VAL A 8 2.29 27.99 -1.63
CA VAL A 8 2.95 28.71 -0.54
C VAL A 8 2.19 28.54 0.77
N LEU A 9 0.85 28.61 0.76
CA LEU A 9 0.01 28.38 1.94
C LEU A 9 0.08 26.94 2.44
N ILE A 10 0.28 25.95 1.57
CA ILE A 10 0.52 24.57 2.00
C ILE A 10 1.86 24.48 2.72
N VAL A 11 2.92 25.11 2.18
CA VAL A 11 4.23 25.14 2.85
C VAL A 11 4.15 25.86 4.19
N VAL A 12 3.66 27.09 4.18
CA VAL A 12 3.54 27.93 5.38
C VAL A 12 2.59 27.29 6.38
N GLY A 13 1.43 26.80 5.95
CA GLY A 13 0.45 26.12 6.77
C GLY A 13 0.98 24.81 7.35
N SER A 14 1.77 24.04 6.60
CA SER A 14 2.44 22.85 7.12
C SER A 14 3.43 23.24 8.20
N VAL A 15 4.33 24.18 7.92
CA VAL A 15 5.34 24.63 8.89
C VAL A 15 4.70 25.25 10.13
N LEU A 16 3.68 26.11 9.97
CA LEU A 16 2.96 26.73 11.07
C LEU A 16 2.16 25.70 11.88
N PHE A 17 1.46 24.77 11.22
CA PHE A 17 0.78 23.69 11.93
C PHE A 17 1.78 22.92 12.77
N HIS A 18 2.97 22.64 12.25
CA HIS A 18 4.01 21.94 13.00
C HIS A 18 4.55 22.80 14.16
N VAL A 19 4.93 24.06 13.94
CA VAL A 19 5.49 24.92 15.00
C VAL A 19 4.47 25.32 16.07
N LEU A 20 3.19 25.47 15.69
CA LEU A 20 2.13 25.98 16.56
C LEU A 20 1.21 24.89 17.12
N SER A 21 1.15 23.71 16.50
CA SER A 21 0.37 22.59 17.05
C SER A 21 1.04 22.09 18.30
N PRO A 22 0.27 21.76 19.35
CA PRO A 22 0.76 21.02 20.49
C PRO A 22 0.93 19.53 20.14
N TRP A 23 1.71 19.25 19.10
CA TRP A 23 2.14 17.92 18.68
C TRP A 23 3.19 17.28 19.61
N TRP A 24 3.17 17.68 20.87
CA TRP A 24 4.03 17.10 21.89
C TRP A 24 3.60 15.66 22.08
N TRP A 25 4.56 14.78 21.84
CA TRP A 25 4.54 13.40 22.26
C TRP A 25 3.91 13.24 23.64
N THR A 26 3.14 12.16 23.80
CA THR A 26 2.81 11.68 25.15
C THR A 26 4.14 11.56 25.90
N PRO A 27 4.31 12.20 27.07
CA PRO A 27 5.61 12.25 27.71
C PRO A 27 6.16 10.83 27.91
N ILE A 28 7.39 10.60 27.45
CA ILE A 28 7.97 9.27 27.47
C ILE A 28 8.15 8.79 28.92
N ALA A 29 7.87 7.51 29.16
CA ALA A 29 8.02 6.85 30.46
C ALA A 29 9.00 5.66 30.40
N SER A 30 9.85 5.61 29.37
CA SER A 30 10.89 4.60 29.18
C SER A 30 12.25 5.21 28.82
N ASN A 31 13.27 4.36 28.69
CA ASN A 31 14.63 4.73 28.24
C ASN A 31 14.74 5.03 26.73
N TRP A 32 13.65 4.98 25.97
CA TRP A 32 13.66 5.08 24.51
C TRP A 32 13.67 6.50 23.94
N THR A 33 14.25 7.47 24.65
CA THR A 33 14.40 8.88 24.20
C THR A 33 15.17 9.01 22.88
N TYR A 34 16.00 8.02 22.53
CA TYR A 34 16.68 7.95 21.24
C TYR A 34 15.73 7.72 20.06
N ILE A 35 14.58 7.06 20.28
CA ILE A 35 13.52 6.90 19.25
C ILE A 35 12.96 8.28 18.91
N ASP A 36 12.55 9.06 19.92
CA ASP A 36 12.08 10.44 19.76
C ASP A 36 13.14 11.31 19.06
N SER A 37 14.43 11.14 19.39
CA SER A 37 15.53 11.86 18.74
C SER A 37 15.65 11.52 17.25
N THR A 38 15.54 10.23 16.89
CA THR A 38 15.61 9.75 15.50
C THR A 38 14.42 10.24 14.68
N LEU A 39 13.23 10.24 15.29
CA LEU A 39 12.01 10.84 14.75
C LEU A 39 12.19 12.33 14.44
N VAL A 40 12.72 13.11 15.39
CA VAL A 40 12.95 14.57 15.22
C VAL A 40 13.96 14.85 14.11
N ILE A 41 15.05 14.08 14.04
CA ILE A 41 16.04 14.21 12.95
C ILE A 41 15.37 13.93 11.60
N THR A 42 14.64 12.82 11.51
CA THR A 42 13.90 12.43 10.30
C THR A 42 12.90 13.51 9.89
N PHE A 43 12.20 14.08 10.86
CA PHE A 43 11.26 15.17 10.66
C PHE A 43 11.91 16.40 10.03
N TRP A 44 13.03 16.90 10.58
CA TRP A 44 13.68 18.09 10.04
C TRP A 44 14.27 17.86 8.64
N ILE A 45 14.90 16.70 8.41
CA ILE A 45 15.46 16.36 7.08
C ILE A 45 14.33 16.32 6.05
N THR A 46 13.26 15.59 6.33
CA THR A 46 12.12 15.46 5.41
C THR A 46 11.38 16.78 5.23
N GLY A 47 11.17 17.55 6.30
CA GLY A 47 10.55 18.86 6.26
C GLY A 47 11.30 19.86 5.37
N ILE A 48 12.64 19.91 5.47
CA ILE A 48 13.48 20.76 4.60
C ILE A 48 13.31 20.37 3.13
N VAL A 49 13.31 19.06 2.82
CA VAL A 49 13.10 18.56 1.46
C VAL A 49 11.71 18.92 0.94
N PHE A 50 10.66 18.74 1.74
CA PHE A 50 9.29 19.13 1.40
C PHE A 50 9.20 20.62 1.04
N VAL A 51 9.70 21.48 1.93
CA VAL A 51 9.71 22.94 1.74
C VAL A 51 10.48 23.30 0.47
N ALA A 52 11.66 22.71 0.24
CA ALA A 52 12.48 23.00 -0.93
C ALA A 52 11.77 22.62 -2.24
N VAL A 53 11.22 21.40 -2.33
CA VAL A 53 10.56 20.89 -3.54
C VAL A 53 9.29 21.69 -3.85
N VAL A 54 8.42 21.89 -2.86
CA VAL A 54 7.15 22.61 -3.08
C VAL A 54 7.37 24.10 -3.36
N SER A 55 8.33 24.74 -2.67
CA SER A 55 8.68 26.14 -2.94
C SER A 55 9.32 26.34 -4.31
N PHE A 56 10.20 25.42 -4.73
CA PHE A 56 10.79 25.46 -6.07
C PHE A 56 9.74 25.22 -7.15
N MET A 57 8.79 24.31 -6.92
CA MET A 57 7.65 24.11 -7.81
C MET A 57 6.76 25.37 -7.88
N ALA A 58 6.45 26.01 -6.75
CA ALA A 58 5.70 27.26 -6.71
C ALA A 58 6.42 28.38 -7.47
N TYR A 59 7.75 28.47 -7.33
CA TYR A 59 8.59 29.37 -8.11
C TYR A 59 8.49 29.07 -9.61
N CYS A 60 8.61 27.80 -10.03
CA CYS A 60 8.49 27.43 -11.43
C CYS A 60 7.13 27.81 -12.00
N VAL A 61 6.03 27.48 -11.30
CA VAL A 61 4.67 27.86 -11.71
C VAL A 61 4.50 29.37 -11.78
N PHE A 62 5.08 30.14 -10.86
CA PHE A 62 5.02 31.59 -10.91
C PHE A 62 5.82 32.15 -12.09
N ARG A 63 7.08 31.75 -12.24
CA ARG A 63 8.05 32.36 -13.17
C ARG A 63 7.87 31.92 -14.61
N PHE A 64 7.44 30.69 -14.83
CA PHE A 64 7.33 30.02 -16.13
C PHE A 64 5.88 29.71 -16.51
N ARG A 65 4.88 30.32 -15.85
CA ARG A 65 3.50 30.30 -16.34
C ARG A 65 3.43 30.81 -17.77
N HIS A 66 2.50 30.25 -18.53
CA HIS A 66 2.32 30.62 -19.91
C HIS A 66 2.06 32.10 -20.12
N LYS A 67 2.72 32.65 -21.14
CA LYS A 67 2.43 33.95 -21.72
C LYS A 67 2.46 33.81 -23.24
N PRO A 68 1.58 34.52 -23.98
CA PRO A 68 1.60 34.49 -25.43
C PRO A 68 3.00 34.81 -25.98
N GLY A 69 3.50 33.98 -26.91
CA GLY A 69 4.81 34.13 -27.54
C GLY A 69 6.00 33.53 -26.76
N ASN A 70 5.81 33.03 -25.54
CA ASN A 70 6.86 32.28 -24.85
C ASN A 70 7.05 30.90 -25.50
N LYS A 71 8.30 30.41 -25.47
CA LYS A 71 8.66 29.04 -25.82
C LYS A 71 9.49 28.44 -24.70
N ALA A 72 9.27 27.18 -24.36
CA ALA A 72 10.03 26.50 -23.32
C ALA A 72 11.50 26.31 -23.75
N HIS A 73 12.40 26.23 -22.77
CA HIS A 73 13.80 25.92 -23.02
C HIS A 73 13.95 24.44 -23.35
N TYR A 74 14.66 24.13 -24.45
CA TYR A 74 14.96 22.75 -24.83
C TYR A 74 16.20 22.25 -24.09
N GLU A 75 16.00 21.32 -23.15
CA GLU A 75 17.08 20.70 -22.37
C GLU A 75 16.66 19.30 -21.93
N PRO A 76 16.96 18.26 -22.74
CA PRO A 76 16.52 16.87 -22.49
C PRO A 76 17.21 16.20 -21.32
N GLU A 77 18.46 16.56 -21.02
CA GLU A 77 19.23 15.93 -19.95
C GLU A 77 20.34 16.84 -19.46
N ASN A 78 20.73 16.68 -18.19
CA ASN A 78 21.93 17.28 -17.64
C ASN A 78 22.57 16.30 -16.64
N ARG A 79 23.50 15.48 -17.13
CA ARG A 79 24.12 14.39 -16.38
C ARG A 79 24.79 14.85 -15.08
N ARG A 80 25.40 16.04 -15.05
CA ARG A 80 26.05 16.57 -13.85
C ARG A 80 25.03 16.88 -12.76
N LEU A 81 23.93 17.53 -13.15
CA LEU A 81 22.84 17.86 -12.23
C LEU A 81 22.17 16.59 -11.69
N GLU A 82 21.89 15.62 -12.57
CA GLU A 82 21.30 14.33 -12.18
C GLU A 82 22.19 13.57 -11.18
N LEU A 83 23.50 13.49 -11.43
CA LEU A 83 24.44 12.85 -10.51
C LEU A 83 24.54 13.57 -9.17
N LEU A 84 24.52 14.90 -9.17
CA LEU A 84 24.59 15.70 -7.95
C LEU A 84 23.34 15.49 -7.08
N LEU A 85 22.15 15.56 -7.68
CA LEU A 85 20.88 15.35 -6.98
C LEU A 85 20.73 13.91 -6.49
N GLY A 86 21.10 12.93 -7.32
CA GLY A 86 21.10 11.52 -6.96
C GLY A 86 22.06 11.22 -5.81
N GLY A 87 23.29 11.73 -5.87
CA GLY A 87 24.30 11.59 -4.81
C GLY A 87 23.88 12.28 -3.51
N GLY A 88 23.31 13.49 -3.59
CA GLY A 88 22.78 14.21 -2.44
C GLY A 88 21.63 13.45 -1.75
N THR A 89 20.74 12.84 -2.53
CA THR A 89 19.66 12.00 -1.98
C THR A 89 20.21 10.76 -1.30
N ALA A 90 21.13 10.05 -1.95
CA ALA A 90 21.76 8.86 -1.37
C ALA A 90 22.47 9.19 -0.04
N LEU A 91 23.13 10.35 0.05
CA LEU A 91 23.74 10.83 1.28
C LEU A 91 22.68 11.13 2.36
N GLY A 92 21.58 11.79 2.00
CA GLY A 92 20.47 12.04 2.92
C GLY A 92 19.85 10.75 3.48
N VAL A 93 19.61 9.77 2.62
CA VAL A 93 19.15 8.43 3.00
C VAL A 93 20.15 7.74 3.94
N ALA A 94 21.44 7.79 3.63
CA ALA A 94 22.48 7.21 4.48
C ALA A 94 22.54 7.89 5.86
N ALA A 95 22.37 9.22 5.92
CA ALA A 95 22.34 9.99 7.16
C ALA A 95 21.13 9.65 8.04
N MET A 96 19.99 9.28 7.44
CA MET A 96 18.80 8.83 8.17
C MET A 96 18.91 7.39 8.65
N LEU A 97 19.58 6.52 7.88
CA LEU A 97 19.82 5.12 8.24
C LEU A 97 20.75 5.00 9.45
N ALA A 98 21.88 5.70 9.45
CA ALA A 98 22.98 5.44 10.38
C ALA A 98 22.59 5.54 11.89
N PRO A 99 21.87 6.57 12.37
CA PRO A 99 21.43 6.63 13.76
C PRO A 99 20.45 5.49 14.11
N GLY A 100 19.55 5.14 13.18
CA GLY A 100 18.61 4.05 13.36
C GLY A 100 19.30 2.71 13.61
N LEU A 101 20.50 2.48 13.05
CA LEU A 101 21.23 1.22 13.25
C LEU A 101 21.74 1.06 14.67
N ILE A 102 22.23 2.16 15.23
CA ILE A 102 22.76 2.19 16.59
C ILE A 102 21.60 1.95 17.57
N VAL A 103 20.48 2.65 17.37
CA VAL A 103 19.31 2.52 18.24
C VAL A 103 18.66 1.15 18.10
N TRP A 104 18.56 0.60 16.88
CA TRP A 104 18.03 -0.75 16.67
C TRP A 104 18.87 -1.81 17.39
N ASN A 105 20.20 -1.71 17.32
CA ASN A 105 21.07 -2.63 18.05
C ASN A 105 20.86 -2.56 19.57
N GLN A 106 20.59 -1.37 20.12
CA GLN A 106 20.22 -1.24 21.53
C GLN A 106 18.84 -1.85 21.81
N PHE A 107 17.85 -1.58 20.96
CA PHE A 107 16.47 -2.08 21.09
C PHE A 107 16.37 -3.60 21.15
N ILE A 108 17.25 -4.31 20.44
CA ILE A 108 17.23 -5.77 20.38
C ILE A 108 18.16 -6.44 21.41
N THR A 109 19.06 -5.69 22.03
CA THR A 109 20.03 -6.21 23.00
C THR A 109 19.48 -6.07 24.41
N VAL A 110 18.88 -7.15 24.91
CA VAL A 110 18.29 -7.20 26.25
C VAL A 110 19.40 -7.13 27.32
N PRO A 111 19.31 -6.24 28.33
CA PRO A 111 20.22 -6.22 29.47
C PRO A 111 20.22 -7.54 30.24
N ALA A 112 21.39 -7.99 30.71
CA ALA A 112 21.53 -9.27 31.40
C ALA A 112 20.82 -9.31 32.77
N ASP A 113 20.58 -8.15 33.38
CA ASP A 113 19.89 -7.95 34.65
C ASP A 113 18.39 -7.62 34.47
N ALA A 114 17.86 -7.70 33.25
CA ALA A 114 16.46 -7.41 32.98
C ALA A 114 15.52 -8.44 33.65
N ALA A 115 14.56 -7.94 34.44
CA ALA A 115 13.52 -8.77 35.02
C ALA A 115 12.61 -9.30 33.90
N SER A 116 12.34 -10.61 33.87
CA SER A 116 11.49 -11.20 32.85
C SER A 116 10.02 -11.08 33.25
N VAL A 117 9.16 -10.70 32.31
CA VAL A 117 7.69 -10.71 32.46
C VAL A 117 7.12 -11.32 31.20
N GLU A 118 6.26 -12.32 31.33
CA GLU A 118 5.48 -12.83 30.19
C GLU A 118 4.11 -12.17 30.18
N VAL A 119 3.75 -11.58 29.04
CA VAL A 119 2.40 -11.15 28.71
C VAL A 119 1.76 -12.22 27.84
N VAL A 120 0.60 -12.68 28.25
CA VAL A 120 -0.22 -13.63 27.52
C VAL A 120 -1.45 -12.91 27.00
N SER A 121 -1.69 -12.99 25.70
CA SER A 121 -2.87 -12.44 25.04
C SER A 121 -3.87 -13.51 24.66
N GLN A 122 -5.13 -13.20 24.94
CA GLN A 122 -6.31 -13.88 24.48
C GLN A 122 -7.30 -12.80 24.03
N GLN A 123 -8.22 -13.11 23.12
CA GLN A 123 -9.24 -12.18 22.64
C GLN A 123 -9.89 -11.44 23.82
N TRP A 124 -9.54 -10.15 23.86
CA TRP A 124 -10.03 -9.12 24.77
C TRP A 124 -9.57 -9.25 26.22
N LEU A 125 -8.51 -10.03 26.49
CA LEU A 125 -7.92 -10.19 27.81
C LEU A 125 -6.39 -10.16 27.77
N TRP A 126 -5.83 -9.45 28.74
CA TRP A 126 -4.41 -9.48 29.07
C TRP A 126 -4.20 -10.29 30.35
N SER A 127 -3.18 -11.14 30.37
CA SER A 127 -2.73 -11.84 31.57
C SER A 127 -1.22 -11.74 31.68
N PHE A 128 -0.70 -11.71 32.91
CA PHE A 128 0.73 -11.55 33.14
C PHE A 128 1.27 -12.64 34.04
N ARG A 129 2.53 -12.98 33.81
CA ARG A 129 3.28 -13.96 34.58
C ARG A 129 4.67 -13.42 34.89
N LEU A 130 5.05 -13.47 36.16
CA LEU A 130 6.37 -13.07 36.64
C LEU A 130 7.10 -14.30 37.23
N PRO A 131 8.43 -14.36 37.11
CA PRO A 131 9.21 -15.43 37.72
C PRO A 131 9.06 -15.41 39.23
N GLY A 132 9.08 -16.60 39.83
CA GLY A 132 9.03 -16.79 41.28
C GLY A 132 10.36 -16.53 41.97
N ALA A 133 10.60 -17.24 43.07
CA ALA A 133 11.79 -17.09 43.90
C ALA A 133 13.07 -17.57 43.17
N ASP A 134 12.93 -18.46 42.19
CA ASP A 134 14.06 -18.97 41.41
C ASP A 134 14.53 -18.02 40.29
N GLY A 135 13.78 -16.94 40.05
CA GLY A 135 14.07 -15.92 39.04
C GLY A 135 13.89 -16.39 37.59
N LYS A 136 13.20 -17.51 37.35
CA LYS A 136 13.00 -18.09 36.02
C LYS A 136 11.52 -18.31 35.76
N LEU A 137 11.10 -18.07 34.52
CA LEU A 137 9.77 -18.44 34.07
C LEU A 137 9.75 -19.92 33.68
N GLY A 138 8.74 -20.65 34.13
CA GLY A 138 8.50 -22.02 33.69
C GLY A 138 8.09 -22.13 32.23
N ARG A 139 8.09 -23.35 31.70
CA ARG A 139 7.55 -23.65 30.38
C ARG A 139 6.04 -23.47 30.34
N ALA A 140 5.56 -22.84 29.26
CA ALA A 140 4.14 -22.74 28.96
C ALA A 140 3.90 -22.97 27.47
N GLU A 141 2.85 -23.73 27.15
CA GLU A 141 2.45 -24.02 25.78
C GLU A 141 0.94 -23.86 25.60
N THR A 142 0.54 -23.33 24.43
CA THR A 142 -0.89 -23.13 24.11
C THR A 142 -1.69 -24.44 24.16
N ARG A 143 -1.06 -25.59 23.88
CA ARG A 143 -1.73 -26.90 23.93
C ARG A 143 -2.17 -27.32 25.34
N ASP A 144 -1.54 -26.75 26.37
CA ASP A 144 -1.79 -27.07 27.77
C ASP A 144 -2.81 -26.11 28.41
N VAL A 145 -3.29 -25.13 27.62
CA VAL A 145 -4.33 -24.18 28.03
C VAL A 145 -5.65 -24.92 28.22
N THR A 146 -6.18 -24.79 29.43
CA THR A 146 -7.48 -25.33 29.89
C THR A 146 -8.14 -24.31 30.82
N PRO A 147 -9.43 -24.44 31.15
CA PRO A 147 -10.09 -23.53 32.10
C PRO A 147 -9.37 -23.43 33.45
N GLU A 148 -8.74 -24.52 33.91
CA GLU A 148 -7.98 -24.58 35.17
C GLU A 148 -6.49 -24.23 35.01
N ASN A 149 -6.01 -24.07 33.77
CA ASN A 149 -4.64 -23.69 33.44
C ASN A 149 -4.67 -22.68 32.26
N PRO A 150 -5.20 -21.47 32.46
CA PRO A 150 -5.47 -20.52 31.37
C PRO A 150 -4.18 -20.04 30.66
N LEU A 151 -3.03 -20.11 31.35
CA LEU A 151 -1.74 -19.72 30.77
C LEU A 151 -1.00 -20.89 30.10
N GLY A 152 -1.46 -22.13 30.28
CA GLY A 152 -0.86 -23.31 29.67
C GLY A 152 0.48 -23.71 30.28
N LEU A 153 0.66 -23.53 31.59
CA LEU A 153 1.88 -23.90 32.31
C LEU A 153 2.10 -25.42 32.36
N ASP A 154 3.33 -25.87 32.15
CA ASP A 154 3.72 -27.27 32.34
C ASP A 154 3.78 -27.59 33.84
N LYS A 155 2.81 -28.36 34.32
CA LYS A 155 2.73 -28.79 35.73
C LYS A 155 3.94 -29.62 36.19
N ASN A 156 4.77 -30.12 35.27
CA ASN A 156 5.97 -30.89 35.57
C ASN A 156 7.25 -30.03 35.58
N ASP A 157 7.18 -28.76 35.18
CA ASP A 157 8.31 -27.84 35.26
C ASP A 157 8.36 -27.19 36.65
N ALA A 158 9.39 -27.53 37.41
CA ALA A 158 9.59 -26.99 38.76
C ALA A 158 9.67 -25.47 38.78
N SER A 159 10.23 -24.85 37.73
CA SER A 159 10.36 -23.40 37.59
C SER A 159 9.01 -22.72 37.26
N GLY A 160 8.00 -23.49 36.82
CA GLY A 160 6.66 -22.98 36.56
C GLY A 160 5.73 -23.02 37.77
N LEU A 161 6.11 -23.74 38.83
CA LEU A 161 5.26 -23.94 40.00
C LEU A 161 5.27 -22.73 40.93
N ASP A 162 6.36 -21.98 40.98
CA ASP A 162 6.51 -20.75 41.76
C ASP A 162 6.28 -19.47 40.94
N ASP A 163 6.01 -19.58 39.63
CA ASP A 163 5.59 -18.45 38.79
C ASP A 163 4.39 -17.72 39.41
N VAL A 164 4.50 -16.39 39.49
CA VAL A 164 3.48 -15.50 40.02
C VAL A 164 2.52 -15.12 38.90
N ILE A 165 1.23 -15.35 39.11
CA ILE A 165 0.19 -15.09 38.11
C ILE A 165 -0.58 -13.83 38.51
N ILE A 166 -0.70 -12.91 37.57
CA ILE A 166 -1.43 -11.66 37.77
C ILE A 166 -2.78 -11.75 37.07
N GLU A 167 -3.83 -11.85 37.88
CA GLU A 167 -5.22 -11.77 37.43
C GLU A 167 -5.69 -10.31 37.48
N GLY A 168 -6.44 -9.84 36.48
CA GLY A 168 -7.09 -8.52 36.52
C GLY A 168 -6.54 -7.44 35.59
N GLY A 169 -5.61 -7.76 34.69
CA GLY A 169 -5.21 -6.84 33.60
C GLY A 169 -4.33 -5.65 34.03
N GLU A 170 -3.83 -5.65 35.27
CA GLU A 170 -2.97 -4.60 35.84
C GLU A 170 -1.56 -5.16 36.14
N LEU A 171 -0.56 -4.74 35.36
CA LEU A 171 0.84 -5.13 35.52
C LEU A 171 1.62 -4.07 36.29
N HIS A 172 2.26 -4.41 37.40
CA HIS A 172 3.14 -3.49 38.11
C HIS A 172 4.61 -3.72 37.72
N LEU A 173 5.37 -2.64 37.57
CA LEU A 173 6.80 -2.68 37.26
C LEU A 173 7.58 -1.69 38.16
N PRO A 174 8.76 -2.06 38.68
CA PRO A 174 9.58 -1.15 39.46
C PRO A 174 10.29 -0.11 38.57
N ILE A 175 10.30 1.15 39.00
CA ILE A 175 11.01 2.24 38.31
C ILE A 175 12.53 1.97 38.24
N GLY A 176 13.15 2.33 37.11
CA GLY A 176 14.61 2.30 36.93
C GLY A 176 15.21 0.91 36.75
N LYS A 177 14.39 -0.16 36.75
CA LYS A 177 14.83 -1.54 36.54
C LYS A 177 14.54 -1.95 35.08
N PRO A 178 15.51 -2.53 34.34
CA PRO A 178 15.23 -3.05 33.00
C PRO A 178 14.26 -4.23 33.08
N VAL A 179 13.32 -4.29 32.13
CA VAL A 179 12.29 -5.33 32.03
C VAL A 179 12.34 -5.93 30.63
N HIS A 180 12.37 -7.26 30.58
CA HIS A 180 12.31 -8.06 29.38
C HIS A 180 10.88 -8.62 29.23
N ILE A 181 10.13 -8.09 28.28
CA ILE A 181 8.74 -8.47 28.03
C ILE A 181 8.73 -9.59 26.99
N LEU A 182 8.33 -10.79 27.43
CA LEU A 182 8.02 -11.92 26.56
C LEU A 182 6.54 -11.88 26.20
N LEU A 183 6.21 -12.10 24.93
CA LEU A 183 4.86 -11.93 24.41
C LEU A 183 4.39 -13.22 23.76
N ARG A 184 3.28 -13.76 24.24
CA ARG A 184 2.70 -15.01 23.73
C ARG A 184 1.20 -14.86 23.50
N SER A 185 0.74 -15.26 22.32
CA SER A 185 -0.70 -15.36 22.04
C SER A 185 -1.17 -16.81 22.10
N VAL A 186 -2.35 -17.03 22.68
CA VAL A 186 -3.00 -18.36 22.72
C VAL A 186 -4.07 -18.55 21.65
N ASP A 187 -4.44 -17.50 20.90
CA ASP A 187 -5.56 -17.56 19.95
C ASP A 187 -5.30 -16.88 18.59
N VAL A 188 -5.28 -15.55 18.53
CA VAL A 188 -5.17 -14.73 17.30
C VAL A 188 -3.96 -13.80 17.35
N LEU A 189 -3.74 -13.03 16.28
CA LEU A 189 -2.72 -11.99 16.34
C LEU A 189 -3.20 -10.85 17.25
N HIS A 190 -2.29 -10.37 18.09
CA HIS A 190 -2.44 -9.18 18.92
C HIS A 190 -1.19 -8.31 18.76
N ASP A 191 -1.19 -7.09 19.29
CA ASP A 191 0.03 -6.26 19.41
C ASP A 191 0.01 -5.63 20.79
N PHE A 192 1.03 -5.87 21.61
CA PHE A 192 1.09 -5.30 22.95
C PHE A 192 1.64 -3.88 22.88
N TYR A 193 0.79 -2.89 23.10
CA TYR A 193 1.15 -1.48 22.90
C TYR A 193 0.90 -0.62 24.14
N VAL A 194 1.96 0.04 24.61
CA VAL A 194 1.89 1.14 25.59
C VAL A 194 2.49 2.40 24.95
N PRO A 195 1.67 3.37 24.53
CA PRO A 195 2.14 4.54 23.77
C PRO A 195 3.32 5.26 24.40
N GLU A 196 3.26 5.56 25.70
CA GLU A 196 4.27 6.27 26.48
C GLU A 196 5.61 5.54 26.59
N PHE A 197 5.66 4.23 26.30
CA PHE A 197 6.90 3.46 26.35
C PHE A 197 7.64 3.43 25.02
N ARG A 198 7.03 3.85 23.91
CA ARG A 198 7.61 3.81 22.54
C ARG A 198 8.03 2.42 22.06
N ALA A 199 7.55 1.38 22.73
CA ALA A 199 7.80 0.01 22.39
C ALA A 199 6.46 -0.71 22.21
N LYS A 200 6.41 -1.56 21.18
CA LYS A 200 5.33 -2.50 20.91
C LYS A 200 5.85 -3.63 20.04
N MET A 201 5.12 -4.73 20.00
CA MET A 201 5.45 -5.89 19.20
C MET A 201 4.22 -6.80 19.06
N ASP A 202 4.05 -7.37 17.87
CA ASP A 202 3.01 -8.32 17.55
C ASP A 202 3.19 -9.61 18.35
N MET A 203 2.07 -10.19 18.76
CA MET A 203 1.97 -11.47 19.45
C MET A 203 1.35 -12.45 18.47
N ILE A 204 2.20 -13.27 17.84
CA ILE A 204 1.78 -14.20 16.80
C ILE A 204 1.62 -15.60 17.42
N PRO A 205 0.44 -16.24 17.29
CA PRO A 205 0.24 -17.58 17.83
C PRO A 205 1.26 -18.60 17.33
N GLY A 206 1.81 -19.40 18.24
CA GLY A 206 2.85 -20.39 17.95
C GLY A 206 4.30 -19.87 18.01
N MET A 207 4.50 -18.61 18.37
CA MET A 207 5.83 -18.04 18.66
C MET A 207 5.80 -17.11 19.87
N ILE A 208 6.97 -16.91 20.48
CA ILE A 208 7.18 -15.90 21.53
C ILE A 208 7.96 -14.77 20.90
N THR A 209 7.38 -13.57 20.89
CA THR A 209 8.07 -12.33 20.52
C THR A 209 8.51 -11.61 21.79
N TYR A 210 9.35 -10.59 21.65
CA TYR A 210 9.83 -9.86 22.83
C TYR A 210 10.26 -8.44 22.47
N PHE A 211 10.27 -7.59 23.50
CA PHE A 211 11.02 -6.35 23.52
C PHE A 211 11.48 -6.07 24.96
N TRP A 212 12.29 -5.04 25.15
CA TRP A 212 12.71 -4.62 26.49
C TRP A 212 12.64 -3.10 26.63
N PHE A 213 12.54 -2.65 27.88
CA PHE A 213 12.66 -1.23 28.23
C PHE A 213 12.98 -1.08 29.72
N THR A 214 13.37 0.11 30.13
CA THR A 214 13.49 0.51 31.53
C THR A 214 12.44 1.58 31.82
N PRO A 215 11.48 1.37 32.75
CA PRO A 215 10.55 2.42 33.16
C PRO A 215 11.30 3.59 33.79
N THR A 216 11.02 4.82 33.35
CA THR A 216 11.72 6.03 33.81
C THR A 216 10.81 7.03 34.53
N ARG A 217 9.50 6.76 34.59
CA ARG A 217 8.50 7.63 35.20
C ARG A 217 7.42 6.81 35.90
N THR A 218 7.14 7.12 37.16
CA THR A 218 6.05 6.52 37.92
C THR A 218 4.68 6.96 37.38
N GLY A 219 3.66 6.13 37.60
CA GLY A 219 2.29 6.40 37.18
C GLY A 219 1.60 5.19 36.54
N THR A 220 0.37 5.39 36.10
CA THR A 220 -0.45 4.37 35.43
C THR A 220 -0.53 4.66 33.94
N PHE A 221 -0.21 3.67 33.11
CA PHE A 221 -0.19 3.76 31.65
C PHE A 221 -1.15 2.73 31.05
N GLU A 222 -1.90 3.10 30.01
CA GLU A 222 -2.83 2.18 29.37
C GLU A 222 -2.13 1.20 28.42
N ILE A 223 -2.57 -0.06 28.46
CA ILE A 223 -2.22 -1.11 27.51
C ILE A 223 -3.33 -1.20 26.48
N LEU A 224 -2.95 -1.19 25.20
CA LEU A 224 -3.84 -1.36 24.06
C LEU A 224 -3.41 -2.56 23.21
N CYS A 225 -4.37 -3.14 22.48
CA CYS A 225 -4.08 -4.00 21.34
C CYS A 225 -4.06 -3.17 20.05
N ALA A 226 -2.98 -3.14 19.27
CA ALA A 226 -2.95 -2.39 18.00
C ALA A 226 -3.20 -3.24 16.74
N GLU A 227 -3.05 -4.57 16.82
CA GLU A 227 -3.39 -5.51 15.74
C GLU A 227 -4.81 -6.04 15.94
N LEU A 228 -5.57 -6.15 14.85
CA LEU A 228 -7.01 -6.43 14.92
C LEU A 228 -7.26 -7.84 15.45
N CYS A 229 -7.83 -7.93 16.66
CA CYS A 229 -8.06 -9.19 17.35
C CYS A 229 -9.53 -9.61 17.42
N GLY A 230 -10.41 -9.08 16.56
CA GLY A 230 -11.83 -9.42 16.49
C GLY A 230 -12.78 -8.31 16.96
N VAL A 231 -14.05 -8.64 17.18
CA VAL A 231 -15.13 -7.65 17.40
C VAL A 231 -14.98 -6.80 18.67
N GLY A 232 -14.46 -7.39 19.75
CA GLY A 232 -14.17 -6.70 21.01
C GLY A 232 -12.79 -6.02 21.07
N HIS A 233 -12.16 -5.76 19.92
CA HIS A 233 -10.78 -5.30 19.87
C HIS A 233 -10.52 -4.00 20.68
N PRO A 234 -11.38 -2.95 20.65
CA PRO A 234 -11.16 -1.74 21.46
C PRO A 234 -11.30 -1.93 22.98
N GLN A 235 -11.90 -3.04 23.39
CA GLN A 235 -12.08 -3.43 24.79
C GLN A 235 -10.88 -4.21 25.33
N MET A 236 -9.93 -4.60 24.48
CA MET A 236 -8.70 -5.28 24.88
C MET A 236 -7.73 -4.31 25.56
N ARG A 237 -8.07 -3.91 26.79
CA ARG A 237 -7.37 -2.91 27.58
C ARG A 237 -6.80 -3.50 28.86
N GLY A 238 -5.72 -2.90 29.33
CA GLY A 238 -5.10 -3.17 30.63
C GLY A 238 -4.32 -1.95 31.10
N THR A 239 -3.59 -2.09 32.19
CA THR A 239 -2.75 -1.02 32.74
C THR A 239 -1.36 -1.53 33.10
N VAL A 240 -0.35 -0.69 32.89
CA VAL A 240 0.95 -0.83 33.52
C VAL A 240 1.10 0.24 34.59
N VAL A 241 1.33 -0.17 35.84
CA VAL A 241 1.63 0.72 36.95
C VAL A 241 3.13 0.70 37.19
N VAL A 242 3.78 1.86 37.11
CA VAL A 242 5.20 2.00 37.42
C VAL A 242 5.34 2.56 38.82
N ASP A 243 5.90 1.74 39.71
CA ASP A 243 5.98 2.00 41.15
C ASP A 243 7.40 2.27 41.62
N GLU A 244 7.51 2.89 42.78
CA GLU A 244 8.73 2.85 43.58
C GLU A 244 8.97 1.42 44.10
N ASP A 245 10.23 1.06 44.33
CA ASP A 245 10.61 -0.33 44.68
C ASP A 245 9.84 -0.87 45.90
N ALA A 246 9.61 -0.04 46.93
CA ALA A 246 8.87 -0.44 48.13
C ALA A 246 7.40 -0.79 47.86
N ASP A 247 6.74 -0.02 46.99
CA ASP A 247 5.33 -0.23 46.65
C ASP A 247 5.19 -1.46 45.74
N TYR A 248 6.10 -1.62 44.78
CA TYR A 248 6.18 -2.81 43.92
C TYR A 248 6.35 -4.11 44.75
N GLN A 249 7.27 -4.13 45.72
CA GLN A 249 7.47 -5.31 46.58
C GLN A 249 6.23 -5.61 47.44
N THR A 250 5.54 -4.56 47.90
CA THR A 250 4.30 -4.71 48.67
C THR A 250 3.19 -5.31 47.83
N TRP A 251 3.03 -4.84 46.58
CA TRP A 251 2.08 -5.40 45.63
C TRP A 251 2.41 -6.85 45.25
N LEU A 252 3.69 -7.13 44.97
CA LEU A 252 4.15 -8.47 44.56
C LEU A 252 3.88 -9.51 45.64
N GLY A 253 4.04 -9.15 46.92
CA GLY A 253 3.74 -10.02 48.06
C GLY A 253 2.26 -10.36 48.25
N GLN A 254 1.34 -9.68 47.55
CA GLN A 254 -0.10 -9.97 47.59
C GLN A 254 -0.53 -10.95 46.49
N GLN A 255 0.33 -11.20 45.50
CA GLN A 255 0.03 -12.04 44.35
C GLN A 255 0.17 -13.52 44.69
N GLN A 256 -0.52 -14.37 43.94
CA GLN A 256 -0.49 -15.82 44.14
C GLN A 256 0.44 -16.51 43.14
N THR A 257 1.11 -17.55 43.60
CA THR A 257 1.86 -18.44 42.70
C THR A 257 0.92 -19.41 41.99
N PHE A 258 1.36 -19.97 40.86
CA PHE A 258 0.60 -20.97 40.11
C PHE A 258 0.17 -22.16 40.99
N THR A 259 1.05 -22.63 41.89
CA THR A 259 0.72 -23.69 42.85
C THR A 259 -0.41 -23.28 43.80
N GLN A 260 -0.42 -22.04 44.30
CA GLN A 260 -1.44 -21.55 45.21
C GLN A 260 -2.81 -21.40 44.51
N LEU A 261 -2.80 -20.94 43.27
CA LEU A 261 -4.00 -20.82 42.44
C LEU A 261 -4.60 -22.18 42.10
N THR A 262 -3.78 -23.14 41.65
CA THR A 262 -4.24 -24.48 41.28
C THR A 262 -4.72 -25.29 42.48
N ALA A 263 -4.06 -25.18 43.65
CA ALA A 263 -4.52 -25.83 44.89
C ALA A 263 -5.91 -25.35 45.35
N SER A 264 -6.32 -24.13 44.95
CA SER A 264 -7.62 -23.55 45.28
C SER A 264 -8.74 -24.05 44.35
N SER A 265 -8.43 -24.57 43.15
CA SER A 265 -9.43 -25.05 42.18
C SER A 265 -9.69 -26.58 42.22
N GLU A 266 -8.78 -27.37 42.82
CA GLU A 266 -8.85 -28.84 42.90
C GLU A 266 -9.92 -29.41 43.88
N ALA A 267 -10.82 -28.60 44.43
CA ALA A 267 -11.83 -29.03 45.42
C ALA A 267 -13.08 -29.74 44.86
N LEU A 268 -13.14 -30.13 43.58
CA LEU A 268 -14.28 -30.84 42.97
C LEU A 268 -13.83 -32.03 42.09
N PRO A 269 -14.24 -33.29 42.38
CA PRO A 269 -13.71 -34.44 41.66
C PRO A 269 -14.56 -34.83 40.44
N LEU A 270 -13.94 -34.97 39.27
CA LEU A 270 -14.51 -35.62 38.09
C LEU A 270 -13.73 -36.87 37.68
N LYS A 271 -14.49 -37.88 37.25
CA LYS A 271 -14.12 -39.26 36.90
C LYS A 271 -13.24 -39.34 35.65
N GLN A 272 -12.15 -40.13 35.75
CA GLN A 272 -11.29 -40.53 34.64
C GLN A 272 -11.89 -41.67 33.81
N THR A 273 -11.68 -41.62 32.48
CA THR A 273 -11.79 -42.75 31.56
C THR A 273 -10.48 -42.92 30.78
N GLU A 274 -10.09 -44.19 30.62
CA GLU A 274 -8.76 -44.69 30.23
C GLU A 274 -8.32 -44.47 28.75
N PRO A 275 -7.01 -44.56 28.45
CA PRO A 275 -6.45 -44.38 27.10
C PRO A 275 -6.26 -45.70 26.32
N VAL A 276 -6.40 -45.65 24.99
CA VAL A 276 -6.10 -46.78 24.08
C VAL A 276 -4.80 -46.54 23.29
N ARG A 277 -3.96 -47.58 23.27
CA ARG A 277 -2.55 -47.65 22.80
C ARG A 277 -2.35 -47.50 21.28
N ARG A 278 -1.21 -46.87 20.93
CA ARG A 278 -0.53 -46.93 19.61
C ARG A 278 0.00 -48.34 19.28
N ARG A 279 0.09 -48.67 17.98
CA ARG A 279 0.97 -49.71 17.42
C ARG A 279 1.90 -49.13 16.36
N ALA A 280 3.19 -49.44 16.50
CA ALA A 280 4.24 -49.19 15.52
C ALA A 280 4.40 -50.39 14.57
N GLY A 281 4.87 -50.14 13.34
CA GLY A 281 5.25 -51.16 12.36
C GLY A 281 6.43 -50.68 11.50
N SER A 282 7.41 -51.57 11.32
CA SER A 282 8.70 -51.36 10.66
C SER A 282 8.87 -52.34 9.50
N ARG A 283 9.51 -51.91 8.38
CA ARG A 283 10.61 -52.59 7.63
C ARG A 283 10.71 -52.19 6.12
N ASN A 284 11.85 -51.58 5.77
CA ASN A 284 12.88 -51.99 4.79
C ASN A 284 12.52 -52.65 3.41
N ARG A 285 12.91 -52.04 2.26
CA ARG A 285 14.04 -52.44 1.35
C ARG A 285 14.02 -51.80 -0.07
N ARG A 286 15.24 -51.74 -0.63
CA ARG A 286 15.80 -51.19 -1.90
C ARG A 286 15.11 -51.52 -3.25
N GLY A 287 15.35 -50.63 -4.25
CA GLY A 287 15.37 -50.93 -5.68
C GLY A 287 16.06 -49.84 -6.53
N LYS A 288 16.96 -50.22 -7.46
CA LYS A 288 17.83 -49.40 -8.34
C LYS A 288 17.19 -49.25 -9.74
N GLY A 289 17.44 -48.14 -10.48
CA GLY A 289 17.20 -48.10 -11.93
C GLY A 289 17.43 -46.75 -12.67
N ARG A 290 18.61 -46.60 -13.27
CA ARG A 290 19.12 -45.72 -14.38
C ARG A 290 18.14 -44.83 -15.20
N ARG A 291 18.56 -43.60 -15.56
CA ARG A 291 19.19 -43.19 -16.85
C ARG A 291 19.38 -41.65 -16.94
N GLU A 292 20.46 -41.25 -17.60
CA GLU A 292 20.86 -39.88 -18.00
C GLU A 292 19.95 -39.32 -19.10
N ILE A 293 19.86 -37.99 -19.23
CA ILE A 293 19.94 -37.23 -20.50
C ILE A 293 20.38 -35.79 -20.17
N MET A 294 21.48 -35.41 -20.82
CA MET A 294 22.09 -34.08 -20.88
C MET A 294 21.46 -33.32 -22.06
N VAL A 295 21.11 -32.04 -21.88
CA VAL A 295 20.68 -31.16 -22.98
C VAL A 295 21.63 -29.98 -23.05
N GLU A 296 22.36 -29.92 -24.15
CA GLU A 296 23.26 -28.83 -24.55
C GLU A 296 22.48 -27.56 -24.89
N ILE A 297 23.06 -26.42 -24.53
CA ILE A 297 22.60 -25.07 -24.86
C ILE A 297 23.42 -24.59 -26.06
N PRO A 298 22.82 -24.23 -27.22
CA PRO A 298 23.56 -23.57 -28.28
C PRO A 298 23.59 -22.05 -28.05
N SER A 299 24.79 -21.50 -27.90
CA SER A 299 25.08 -20.07 -27.94
C SER A 299 25.05 -19.55 -29.38
N GLY A 300 24.06 -18.73 -29.72
CA GLY A 300 23.99 -18.00 -30.99
C GLY A 300 24.54 -16.59 -30.86
N SER A 301 25.63 -16.29 -31.57
CA SER A 301 26.25 -14.96 -31.67
C SER A 301 25.49 -14.07 -32.66
N ILE A 302 25.15 -12.86 -32.24
CA ILE A 302 24.44 -11.83 -33.01
C ILE A 302 25.46 -11.01 -33.83
N PRO A 303 25.32 -10.89 -35.17
CA PRO A 303 26.12 -9.96 -35.95
C PRO A 303 25.57 -8.54 -35.83
N SER A 304 26.45 -7.60 -35.50
CA SER A 304 26.23 -6.17 -35.58
C SER A 304 26.14 -5.70 -37.03
N GLY A 305 25.05 -5.03 -37.41
CA GLY A 305 24.85 -4.47 -38.74
C GLY A 305 23.94 -3.22 -38.75
N SER A 306 24.55 -2.10 -39.16
CA SER A 306 24.00 -0.84 -39.72
C SER A 306 22.75 -0.19 -39.09
N ALA A 307 23.02 0.82 -38.26
CA ALA A 307 22.04 1.86 -37.93
C ALA A 307 21.67 2.69 -39.17
N GLY A 308 20.41 2.67 -39.58
CA GLY A 308 19.89 3.68 -40.51
C GLY A 308 18.63 3.34 -41.30
N ALA A 309 18.36 2.05 -41.56
CA ALA A 309 17.19 1.62 -42.33
C ALA A 309 16.13 1.00 -41.39
N ILE A 310 14.86 1.38 -41.58
CA ILE A 310 13.73 0.75 -40.89
C ILE A 310 13.57 -0.65 -41.50
N PRO A 311 13.64 -1.74 -40.71
CA PRO A 311 13.45 -3.09 -41.23
C PRO A 311 12.07 -3.28 -41.89
N SER A 312 11.98 -4.20 -42.86
CA SER A 312 10.70 -4.70 -43.35
C SER A 312 9.91 -5.37 -42.22
N ALA A 313 8.58 -5.39 -42.30
CA ALA A 313 7.78 -6.10 -41.29
C ALA A 313 8.17 -7.59 -41.29
N GLU A 314 8.45 -8.12 -40.11
CA GLU A 314 8.80 -9.54 -39.91
C GLU A 314 7.55 -10.44 -39.88
N VAL A 315 6.37 -9.87 -39.63
CA VAL A 315 5.08 -10.57 -39.51
C VAL A 315 4.01 -9.79 -40.26
N GLU A 316 3.08 -10.50 -40.91
CA GLU A 316 1.91 -9.90 -41.55
C GLU A 316 0.95 -9.27 -40.52
N ASP A 317 0.17 -8.26 -40.94
CA ASP A 317 -0.86 -7.65 -40.11
C ASP A 317 -1.94 -8.70 -39.76
N VAL A 318 -2.23 -8.87 -38.47
CA VAL A 318 -3.30 -9.75 -38.01
C VAL A 318 -4.66 -9.18 -38.40
N GLU A 319 -5.50 -10.00 -39.05
CA GLU A 319 -6.89 -9.64 -39.34
C GLU A 319 -7.70 -9.54 -38.04
N LEU A 320 -8.33 -8.39 -37.82
CA LEU A 320 -9.11 -8.13 -36.61
C LEU A 320 -10.54 -8.62 -36.75
N TYR A 321 -11.08 -9.21 -35.68
CA TYR A 321 -12.50 -9.52 -35.58
C TYR A 321 -13.32 -8.24 -35.41
N HIS A 322 -14.08 -7.85 -36.42
CA HIS A 322 -14.97 -6.70 -36.33
C HIS A 322 -16.38 -7.09 -35.84
N PRO A 323 -17.04 -6.25 -35.02
CA PRO A 323 -18.35 -6.57 -34.47
C PRO A 323 -19.45 -6.53 -35.54
N HIS A 324 -20.30 -7.56 -35.57
CA HIS A 324 -21.44 -7.66 -36.49
C HIS A 324 -22.80 -7.32 -35.84
N SER A 325 -22.83 -7.15 -34.53
CA SER A 325 -24.04 -6.86 -33.74
C SER A 325 -23.74 -5.90 -32.58
N TRP A 326 -24.81 -5.38 -31.95
CA TRP A 326 -24.70 -4.57 -30.73
C TRP A 326 -23.99 -5.33 -29.59
N TRP A 327 -24.31 -6.63 -29.41
CA TRP A 327 -23.72 -7.49 -28.39
C TRP A 327 -22.22 -7.66 -28.57
N THR A 328 -21.77 -7.96 -29.77
CA THR A 328 -20.34 -8.09 -30.10
C THR A 328 -19.61 -6.75 -30.10
N LYS A 329 -20.32 -5.62 -30.13
CA LYS A 329 -19.73 -4.28 -30.10
C LYS A 329 -19.55 -3.74 -28.68
N TYR A 330 -20.48 -4.02 -27.77
CA TYR A 330 -20.53 -3.37 -26.44
C TYR A 330 -20.51 -4.33 -25.25
N VAL A 331 -20.83 -5.61 -25.44
CA VAL A 331 -20.91 -6.60 -24.35
C VAL A 331 -19.74 -7.56 -24.49
N PHE A 332 -19.72 -8.36 -25.55
CA PHE A 332 -18.63 -9.27 -25.89
C PHE A 332 -17.70 -8.63 -26.94
N SER A 333 -17.18 -7.44 -26.62
CA SER A 333 -16.30 -6.69 -27.50
C SER A 333 -14.87 -7.20 -27.45
N GLN A 334 -14.24 -7.31 -28.60
CA GLN A 334 -12.80 -7.55 -28.72
C GLN A 334 -11.98 -6.26 -28.91
N ASP A 335 -12.63 -5.11 -29.13
CA ASP A 335 -11.94 -3.82 -29.19
C ASP A 335 -11.43 -3.41 -27.80
N ALA A 336 -10.11 -3.31 -27.63
CA ALA A 336 -9.48 -2.90 -26.38
C ALA A 336 -10.01 -1.56 -25.83
N LYS A 337 -10.45 -0.62 -26.68
CA LYS A 337 -11.01 0.66 -26.23
C LYS A 337 -12.35 0.49 -25.52
N ILE A 338 -13.19 -0.43 -26.00
CA ILE A 338 -14.48 -0.73 -25.35
C ILE A 338 -14.23 -1.50 -24.06
N ILE A 339 -13.31 -2.47 -24.08
CA ILE A 339 -12.90 -3.24 -22.89
C ILE A 339 -12.36 -2.30 -21.81
N ALA A 340 -11.55 -1.30 -22.17
CA ALA A 340 -11.07 -0.28 -21.25
C ALA A 340 -12.22 0.50 -20.59
N VAL A 341 -13.21 0.95 -21.37
CA VAL A 341 -14.39 1.66 -20.85
C VAL A 341 -15.21 0.76 -19.92
N GLN A 342 -15.36 -0.52 -20.28
CA GLN A 342 -16.01 -1.54 -19.44
C GLN A 342 -15.29 -1.69 -18.08
N TYR A 343 -13.96 -1.85 -18.08
CA TYR A 343 -13.16 -1.86 -16.85
C TYR A 343 -13.37 -0.58 -16.03
N SER A 344 -13.27 0.59 -16.67
CA SER A 344 -13.42 1.87 -15.98
C SER A 344 -14.78 2.07 -15.35
N ILE A 345 -15.88 1.70 -16.04
CA ILE A 345 -17.24 1.82 -15.49
C ILE A 345 -17.41 0.88 -14.30
N THR A 346 -17.01 -0.39 -14.42
CA THR A 346 -17.12 -1.36 -13.32
C THR A 346 -16.29 -0.92 -12.11
N ALA A 347 -15.04 -0.49 -12.33
CA ALA A 347 -14.14 -0.04 -11.28
C ALA A 347 -14.67 1.22 -10.57
N ILE A 348 -15.13 2.22 -11.32
CA ILE A 348 -15.74 3.43 -10.74
C ILE A 348 -17.01 3.07 -9.96
N ALA A 349 -17.88 2.21 -10.49
CA ALA A 349 -19.12 1.82 -9.83
C ALA A 349 -18.87 1.15 -8.47
N ILE A 350 -17.97 0.17 -8.39
CA ILE A 350 -17.61 -0.44 -7.10
C ILE A 350 -16.84 0.54 -6.20
N GLY A 351 -16.02 1.44 -6.77
CA GLY A 351 -15.37 2.51 -6.04
C GLY A 351 -16.34 3.48 -5.34
N LEU A 352 -17.53 3.71 -5.90
CA LEU A 352 -18.58 4.49 -5.23
C LEU A 352 -19.14 3.79 -3.99
N VAL A 353 -19.22 2.45 -4.01
CA VAL A 353 -19.56 1.70 -2.80
C VAL A 353 -18.50 1.93 -1.73
N ALA A 354 -17.20 1.83 -2.08
CA ALA A 354 -16.12 2.11 -1.15
C ALA A 354 -16.11 3.55 -0.60
N LEU A 355 -16.53 4.53 -1.40
CA LEU A 355 -16.71 5.91 -0.94
C LEU A 355 -17.79 6.01 0.14
N VAL A 356 -18.94 5.35 -0.05
CA VAL A 356 -20.01 5.30 0.95
C VAL A 356 -19.53 4.59 2.22
N LEU A 357 -18.82 3.48 2.10
CA LEU A 357 -18.21 2.79 3.25
C LEU A 357 -17.25 3.71 4.02
N SER A 358 -16.45 4.51 3.31
CA SER A 358 -15.58 5.51 3.91
C SER A 358 -16.35 6.53 4.76
N TRP A 359 -17.46 7.03 4.24
CA TRP A 359 -18.33 7.94 5.00
C TRP A 359 -18.92 7.30 6.26
N LEU A 360 -19.41 6.06 6.16
CA LEU A 360 -19.97 5.34 7.31
C LEU A 360 -18.91 5.16 8.41
N MET A 361 -17.69 4.74 8.05
CA MET A 361 -16.57 4.65 8.99
C MET A 361 -16.25 6.00 9.64
N ARG A 362 -16.16 7.07 8.85
CA ARG A 362 -15.82 8.41 9.36
C ARG A 362 -16.91 8.99 10.26
N ILE A 363 -18.18 8.73 9.95
CA ILE A 363 -19.32 9.15 10.78
C ILE A 363 -19.23 8.46 12.14
N GLN A 364 -18.99 7.15 12.19
CA GLN A 364 -18.81 6.41 13.44
C GLN A 364 -17.65 6.97 14.29
N LEU A 365 -16.51 7.27 13.67
CA LEU A 365 -15.35 7.84 14.38
C LEU A 365 -15.57 9.26 14.93
N ALA A 366 -16.51 10.02 14.36
CA ALA A 366 -16.82 11.37 14.81
C ALA A 366 -17.99 11.41 15.81
N PHE A 367 -18.92 10.46 15.72
CA PHE A 367 -20.15 10.41 16.50
C PHE A 367 -20.44 8.98 16.95
N PRO A 368 -19.57 8.40 17.81
CA PRO A 368 -19.74 7.02 18.25
C PRO A 368 -21.08 6.85 18.98
N GLY A 369 -21.78 5.75 18.68
CA GLY A 369 -23.07 5.41 19.29
C GLY A 369 -24.29 6.19 18.78
N TYR A 370 -24.11 7.17 17.87
CA TYR A 370 -25.23 7.94 17.32
C TYR A 370 -26.09 7.13 16.35
N PHE A 371 -25.47 6.28 15.53
CA PHE A 371 -26.15 5.45 14.54
C PHE A 371 -26.07 3.97 14.95
N ALA A 372 -27.17 3.43 15.48
CA ALA A 372 -27.23 2.06 16.00
C ALA A 372 -26.89 0.96 14.97
N PHE A 373 -26.99 1.23 13.67
CA PHE A 373 -26.64 0.26 12.62
C PHE A 373 -25.14 0.18 12.32
N ILE A 374 -24.32 1.12 12.83
CA ILE A 374 -22.86 1.09 12.69
C ILE A 374 -22.27 0.58 14.00
N ASP A 375 -22.47 -0.70 14.26
CA ASP A 375 -21.81 -1.42 15.36
C ASP A 375 -20.38 -1.84 14.98
N ALA A 376 -19.69 -2.53 15.90
CA ALA A 376 -18.34 -3.01 15.68
C ALA A 376 -18.26 -3.95 14.46
N ASP A 377 -19.23 -4.85 14.30
CA ASP A 377 -19.26 -5.83 13.21
C ASP A 377 -19.29 -5.14 11.85
N HIS A 378 -20.24 -4.22 11.67
CA HIS A 378 -20.39 -3.45 10.45
C HIS A 378 -19.18 -2.55 10.20
N TYR A 379 -18.62 -1.90 11.23
CA TYR A 379 -17.44 -1.07 11.09
C TYR A 379 -16.24 -1.87 10.54
N TYR A 380 -15.99 -3.07 11.07
CA TYR A 380 -14.92 -3.94 10.60
C TYR A 380 -15.14 -4.45 9.18
N GLN A 381 -16.39 -4.77 8.83
CA GLN A 381 -16.79 -5.10 7.47
C GLN A 381 -16.57 -3.93 6.51
N PHE A 382 -16.90 -2.71 6.92
CA PHE A 382 -16.72 -1.50 6.11
C PHE A 382 -15.24 -1.21 5.86
N ILE A 383 -14.38 -1.31 6.88
CA ILE A 383 -12.92 -1.15 6.72
C ILE A 383 -12.38 -2.17 5.72
N THR A 384 -12.75 -3.43 5.90
CA THR A 384 -12.24 -4.54 5.10
C THR A 384 -12.63 -4.38 3.64
N MET A 385 -13.91 -4.13 3.37
CA MET A 385 -14.42 -3.95 2.03
C MET A 385 -13.92 -2.65 1.39
N HIS A 386 -13.83 -1.54 2.14
CA HIS A 386 -13.26 -0.29 1.62
C HIS A 386 -11.82 -0.49 1.14
N GLY A 387 -10.94 -1.02 2.00
CA GLY A 387 -9.54 -1.22 1.64
C GLY A 387 -9.37 -2.16 0.44
N MET A 388 -10.09 -3.28 0.45
CA MET A 388 -10.06 -4.28 -0.61
C MET A 388 -10.54 -3.71 -1.97
N ILE A 389 -11.68 -3.01 -1.97
CA ILE A 389 -12.25 -2.41 -3.18
C ILE A 389 -11.31 -1.33 -3.73
N MET A 390 -10.82 -0.42 -2.87
CA MET A 390 -10.02 0.72 -3.32
C MET A 390 -8.72 0.28 -3.99
N VAL A 391 -7.97 -0.65 -3.39
CA VAL A 391 -6.66 -1.05 -3.93
C VAL A 391 -6.82 -1.94 -5.15
N ILE A 392 -7.50 -3.09 -5.00
CA ILE A 392 -7.50 -4.14 -6.02
C ILE A 392 -8.54 -3.88 -7.11
N TYR A 393 -9.77 -3.55 -6.71
CA TYR A 393 -10.90 -3.51 -7.64
C TYR A 393 -11.14 -2.13 -8.27
N LEU A 394 -10.55 -1.06 -7.71
CA LEU A 394 -10.59 0.28 -8.27
C LEU A 394 -9.25 0.68 -8.88
N LEU A 395 -8.19 0.85 -8.06
CA LEU A 395 -6.93 1.42 -8.52
C LEU A 395 -6.21 0.52 -9.54
N THR A 396 -5.97 -0.74 -9.19
CA THR A 396 -5.30 -1.70 -10.09
C THR A 396 -6.12 -1.93 -11.37
N ALA A 397 -7.44 -2.06 -11.24
CA ALA A 397 -8.35 -2.18 -12.37
C ALA A 397 -8.36 -0.95 -13.28
N LEU A 398 -8.29 0.29 -12.74
CA LEU A 398 -8.25 1.49 -13.56
C LEU A 398 -6.90 1.69 -14.26
N PHE A 399 -5.79 1.53 -13.55
CA PHE A 399 -4.46 1.73 -14.14
C PHE A 399 -4.12 0.66 -15.18
N LEU A 400 -4.36 -0.61 -14.87
CA LEU A 400 -4.01 -1.71 -15.77
C LEU A 400 -5.19 -2.05 -16.69
N GLY A 401 -6.39 -2.28 -16.15
CA GLY A 401 -7.57 -2.65 -16.93
C GLY A 401 -8.12 -1.50 -17.79
N GLY A 402 -8.24 -0.29 -17.26
CA GLY A 402 -8.74 0.89 -17.97
C GLY A 402 -7.68 1.52 -18.87
N PHE A 403 -6.69 2.17 -18.27
CA PHE A 403 -5.64 2.88 -19.01
C PHE A 403 -4.73 1.95 -19.81
N GLY A 404 -4.39 0.75 -19.29
CA GLY A 404 -3.60 -0.22 -20.05
C GLY A 404 -4.26 -0.63 -21.35
N ASN A 405 -5.55 -0.99 -21.32
CA ASN A 405 -6.30 -1.32 -22.53
C ASN A 405 -6.44 -0.16 -23.51
N TYR A 406 -6.72 1.05 -23.00
CA TYR A 406 -6.96 2.19 -23.87
C TYR A 406 -5.67 2.74 -24.48
N LEU A 407 -4.61 2.85 -23.68
CA LEU A 407 -3.41 3.60 -24.04
C LEU A 407 -2.33 2.74 -24.69
N ILE A 408 -2.13 1.49 -24.30
CA ILE A 408 -1.04 0.66 -24.86
C ILE A 408 -1.15 0.58 -26.38
N PRO A 409 -2.27 0.11 -26.99
CA PRO A 409 -2.32 -0.08 -28.44
C PRO A 409 -2.18 1.25 -29.19
N LEU A 410 -2.79 2.33 -28.66
CA LEU A 410 -2.72 3.65 -29.27
C LEU A 410 -1.32 4.27 -29.21
N MET A 411 -0.67 4.22 -28.05
CA MET A 411 0.66 4.82 -27.85
C MET A 411 1.77 4.03 -28.52
N VAL A 412 1.64 2.71 -28.66
CA VAL A 412 2.62 1.88 -29.39
C VAL A 412 2.37 1.81 -30.89
N GLY A 413 1.24 2.33 -31.37
CA GLY A 413 0.89 2.33 -32.80
C GLY A 413 0.34 1.01 -33.32
N ALA A 414 -0.27 0.19 -32.45
CA ALA A 414 -0.90 -1.08 -32.78
C ALA A 414 -2.37 -0.92 -33.18
N ARG A 415 -2.92 -1.89 -33.92
CA ARG A 415 -4.35 -1.92 -34.28
C ARG A 415 -5.25 -2.29 -33.11
N ASP A 416 -4.80 -3.21 -32.28
CA ASP A 416 -5.48 -3.70 -31.07
C ASP A 416 -4.42 -4.36 -30.16
N MET A 417 -4.87 -4.98 -29.07
CA MET A 417 -4.04 -5.93 -28.31
C MET A 417 -3.73 -7.20 -29.13
N VAL A 418 -2.63 -7.88 -28.84
CA VAL A 418 -2.20 -9.08 -29.59
C VAL A 418 -3.17 -10.26 -29.44
N PHE A 419 -3.83 -10.41 -28.28
CA PHE A 419 -4.84 -11.44 -28.05
C PHE A 419 -6.21 -10.82 -27.69
N PRO A 420 -6.98 -10.29 -28.66
CA PRO A 420 -8.24 -9.58 -28.40
C PRO A 420 -9.29 -10.42 -27.67
N TYR A 421 -9.41 -11.71 -28.00
CA TYR A 421 -10.34 -12.62 -27.32
C TYR A 421 -9.98 -12.85 -25.84
N ALA A 422 -8.71 -13.11 -25.55
CA ALA A 422 -8.23 -13.25 -24.16
C ALA A 422 -8.42 -11.95 -23.37
N ASN A 423 -8.30 -10.80 -24.05
CA ASN A 423 -8.56 -9.49 -23.48
C ASN A 423 -10.03 -9.26 -23.10
N MET A 424 -10.95 -9.74 -23.94
CA MET A 424 -12.37 -9.70 -23.62
C MET A 424 -12.67 -10.58 -22.40
N LEU A 425 -12.12 -11.80 -22.37
CA LEU A 425 -12.31 -12.72 -21.26
C LEU A 425 -11.74 -12.19 -19.94
N SER A 426 -10.59 -11.50 -19.95
CA SER A 426 -10.02 -10.90 -18.74
C SER A 426 -10.98 -9.92 -18.07
N TYR A 427 -11.68 -9.09 -18.85
CA TYR A 427 -12.72 -8.20 -18.32
C TYR A 427 -13.89 -8.96 -17.70
N TRP A 428 -14.45 -9.96 -18.39
CA TRP A 428 -15.59 -10.71 -17.87
C TRP A 428 -15.26 -11.47 -16.59
N ILE A 429 -14.04 -11.97 -16.48
CA ILE A 429 -13.55 -12.63 -15.26
C ILE A 429 -13.32 -11.60 -14.15
N TYR A 430 -12.83 -10.40 -14.46
CA TYR A 430 -12.79 -9.30 -13.49
C TYR A 430 -14.19 -8.88 -13.02
N LEU A 431 -15.17 -8.74 -13.92
CA LEU A 431 -16.55 -8.45 -13.54
C LEU A 431 -17.11 -9.55 -12.63
N LEU A 432 -16.86 -10.83 -12.95
CA LEU A 432 -17.25 -11.95 -12.10
C LEU A 432 -16.63 -11.83 -10.70
N ALA A 433 -15.34 -11.49 -10.60
CA ALA A 433 -14.70 -11.25 -9.31
C ALA A 433 -15.41 -10.14 -8.53
N VAL A 434 -15.67 -8.98 -9.15
CA VAL A 434 -16.41 -7.87 -8.52
C VAL A 434 -17.80 -8.31 -8.04
N LEU A 435 -18.52 -9.12 -8.81
CA LEU A 435 -19.83 -9.64 -8.43
C LEU A 435 -19.74 -10.61 -7.25
N ILE A 436 -18.74 -11.49 -7.21
CA ILE A 436 -18.50 -12.41 -6.09
C ILE A 436 -18.18 -11.60 -4.82
N LEU A 437 -17.33 -10.57 -4.92
CA LEU A 437 -17.03 -9.67 -3.81
C LEU A 437 -18.30 -8.98 -3.30
N ALA A 438 -19.10 -8.42 -4.21
CA ALA A 438 -20.34 -7.72 -3.87
C ALA A 438 -21.40 -8.65 -3.28
N ALA A 439 -21.44 -9.93 -3.68
CA ALA A 439 -22.29 -10.94 -3.09
C ALA A 439 -22.02 -11.12 -1.58
N GLY A 440 -20.80 -10.80 -1.11
CA GLY A 440 -20.45 -10.79 0.31
C GLY A 440 -21.34 -9.89 1.17
N PHE A 441 -21.83 -8.76 0.64
CA PHE A 441 -22.77 -7.89 1.35
C PHE A 441 -24.13 -8.53 1.62
N PHE A 442 -24.48 -9.56 0.84
CA PHE A 442 -25.76 -10.25 0.92
C PHE A 442 -25.65 -11.65 1.55
N ALA A 443 -24.43 -12.07 1.90
CA ALA A 443 -24.19 -13.33 2.57
C ALA A 443 -24.71 -13.28 4.02
N PRO A 444 -25.16 -14.42 4.60
CA PRO A 444 -25.42 -14.51 6.03
C PRO A 444 -24.17 -14.09 6.83
N GLY A 445 -24.34 -13.21 7.81
CA GLY A 445 -23.24 -12.63 8.57
C GLY A 445 -22.47 -11.51 7.87
N GLY A 446 -22.82 -11.16 6.62
CA GLY A 446 -22.17 -10.10 5.84
C GLY A 446 -20.78 -10.48 5.28
N PRO A 447 -20.04 -9.50 4.74
CA PRO A 447 -18.68 -9.74 4.25
C PRO A 447 -17.72 -9.98 5.41
N THR A 448 -16.48 -10.38 5.11
CA THR A 448 -15.46 -10.54 6.17
C THR A 448 -15.05 -9.19 6.77
N GLY A 449 -14.90 -9.15 8.10
CA GLY A 449 -14.40 -8.02 8.89
C GLY A 449 -12.93 -8.17 9.33
N ALA A 450 -12.11 -8.94 8.62
CA ALA A 450 -10.74 -9.27 9.04
C ALA A 450 -9.68 -8.19 8.74
N GLY A 451 -10.09 -7.02 8.25
CA GLY A 451 -9.19 -6.06 7.59
C GLY A 451 -8.74 -6.56 6.21
N TRP A 452 -8.30 -5.65 5.34
CA TRP A 452 -7.91 -6.01 3.97
C TRP A 452 -6.68 -6.93 3.90
N THR A 453 -5.92 -7.06 5.00
CA THR A 453 -4.76 -7.94 5.14
C THR A 453 -5.15 -9.40 5.39
N LEU A 454 -6.38 -9.68 5.86
CA LEU A 454 -6.93 -11.03 6.02
C LEU A 454 -6.09 -11.99 6.87
N TYR A 455 -5.44 -11.51 7.92
CA TYR A 455 -4.50 -12.33 8.71
C TYR A 455 -5.19 -13.53 9.39
N PRO A 456 -4.75 -14.77 9.11
CA PRO A 456 -5.14 -15.92 9.90
C PRO A 456 -4.35 -15.96 11.22
N PRO A 457 -4.87 -16.62 12.27
CA PRO A 457 -6.12 -17.37 12.27
C PRO A 457 -7.36 -16.46 12.35
N GLN A 458 -7.20 -15.19 12.77
CA GLN A 458 -8.28 -14.23 13.00
C GLN A 458 -9.32 -14.15 11.87
N SER A 459 -8.87 -14.17 10.61
CA SER A 459 -9.74 -14.06 9.42
C SER A 459 -10.70 -15.24 9.19
N VAL A 460 -10.45 -16.40 9.81
CA VAL A 460 -11.23 -17.64 9.64
C VAL A 460 -11.89 -18.15 10.93
N LEU A 461 -11.84 -17.37 12.01
CA LEU A 461 -12.43 -17.70 13.32
C LEU A 461 -13.77 -16.99 13.58
N SER A 462 -14.50 -17.43 14.62
CA SER A 462 -15.82 -16.89 14.97
C SER A 462 -15.78 -15.47 15.52
N GLY A 463 -14.68 -15.06 16.13
CA GLY A 463 -14.54 -13.72 16.71
C GLY A 463 -14.44 -12.58 15.69
N THR A 464 -14.51 -12.91 14.39
CA THR A 464 -14.45 -11.96 13.28
C THR A 464 -15.72 -12.04 12.44
N PRO A 465 -16.39 -10.91 12.13
CA PRO A 465 -17.59 -10.89 11.30
C PRO A 465 -17.33 -11.54 9.94
N GLY A 466 -18.20 -12.44 9.50
CA GLY A 466 -18.05 -13.17 8.24
C GLY A 466 -16.84 -14.11 8.16
N GLY A 467 -16.11 -14.36 9.26
CA GLY A 467 -14.93 -15.24 9.31
C GLY A 467 -15.25 -16.74 9.34
N LYS A 468 -16.32 -17.15 10.03
CA LYS A 468 -16.87 -18.51 9.96
C LYS A 468 -17.97 -18.69 8.92
N ASP A 469 -18.49 -17.62 8.33
CA ASP A 469 -19.58 -17.73 7.37
C ASP A 469 -19.06 -17.69 5.92
N TRP A 470 -19.97 -17.41 4.99
CA TRP A 470 -19.65 -17.26 3.57
C TRP A 470 -18.81 -16.02 3.25
N GLY A 471 -18.75 -15.02 4.15
CA GLY A 471 -18.04 -13.76 3.93
C GLY A 471 -16.58 -13.93 3.52
N ILE A 472 -15.78 -14.66 4.30
CA ILE A 472 -14.37 -14.94 3.98
C ILE A 472 -14.23 -15.81 2.72
N LEU A 473 -15.11 -16.80 2.52
CA LEU A 473 -15.06 -17.68 1.35
C LEU A 473 -15.30 -16.91 0.04
N LEU A 474 -16.26 -15.98 0.05
CA LEU A 474 -16.53 -15.09 -1.09
C LEU A 474 -15.37 -14.13 -1.34
N MET A 475 -14.76 -13.58 -0.29
CA MET A 475 -13.56 -12.74 -0.40
C MET A 475 -12.40 -13.49 -1.08
N LEU A 476 -12.04 -14.68 -0.58
CA LEU A 476 -10.96 -15.49 -1.13
C LEU A 476 -11.25 -15.95 -2.56
N SER A 477 -12.49 -16.37 -2.84
CA SER A 477 -12.92 -16.76 -4.19
C SER A 477 -12.85 -15.60 -5.17
N SER A 478 -13.26 -14.41 -4.74
CA SER A 478 -13.18 -13.20 -5.56
C SER A 478 -11.74 -12.86 -5.93
N LEU A 479 -10.81 -12.92 -4.98
CA LEU A 479 -9.39 -12.66 -5.22
C LEU A 479 -8.78 -13.68 -6.19
N ILE A 480 -9.10 -14.96 -6.03
CA ILE A 480 -8.65 -16.02 -6.95
C ILE A 480 -9.13 -15.74 -8.37
N VAL A 481 -10.42 -15.44 -8.55
CA VAL A 481 -11.01 -15.13 -9.86
C VAL A 481 -10.39 -13.86 -10.44
N PHE A 482 -10.17 -12.83 -9.63
CA PHE A 482 -9.49 -11.59 -10.04
C PHE A 482 -8.08 -11.89 -10.61
N ILE A 483 -7.28 -12.70 -9.92
CA ILE A 483 -5.91 -13.03 -10.33
C ILE A 483 -5.91 -13.82 -11.65
N ILE A 484 -6.86 -14.75 -11.83
CA ILE A 484 -7.02 -15.47 -13.10
C ILE A 484 -7.34 -14.48 -14.23
N GLY A 485 -8.29 -13.57 -13.99
CA GLY A 485 -8.66 -12.48 -14.90
C GLY A 485 -7.46 -11.64 -15.30
N PHE A 486 -6.72 -11.15 -14.30
CA PHE A 486 -5.53 -10.35 -14.49
C PHE A 486 -4.45 -11.09 -15.29
N THR A 487 -4.19 -12.36 -15.00
CA THR A 487 -3.12 -13.13 -15.66
C THR A 487 -3.30 -13.15 -17.19
N MET A 488 -4.53 -13.32 -17.68
CA MET A 488 -4.83 -13.26 -19.11
C MET A 488 -4.59 -11.86 -19.71
N GLY A 489 -5.06 -10.81 -19.04
CA GLY A 489 -4.88 -9.43 -19.50
C GLY A 489 -3.41 -8.98 -19.44
N GLY A 490 -2.72 -9.28 -18.35
CA GLY A 490 -1.33 -8.89 -18.12
C GLY A 490 -0.36 -9.52 -19.12
N LEU A 491 -0.51 -10.82 -19.41
CA LEU A 491 0.27 -11.47 -20.46
C LEU A 491 0.03 -10.82 -21.82
N ASN A 492 -1.21 -10.46 -22.12
CA ASN A 492 -1.57 -9.79 -23.36
C ASN A 492 -0.90 -8.40 -23.49
N TYR A 493 -0.86 -7.62 -22.40
CA TYR A 493 -0.20 -6.31 -22.41
C TYR A 493 1.31 -6.42 -22.63
N VAL A 494 1.98 -7.35 -21.94
CA VAL A 494 3.42 -7.59 -22.08
C VAL A 494 3.75 -7.95 -23.53
N VAL A 495 3.01 -8.90 -24.11
CA VAL A 495 3.21 -9.32 -25.50
C VAL A 495 2.92 -8.17 -26.47
N THR A 496 1.85 -7.40 -26.26
CA THR A 496 1.52 -6.25 -27.11
C THR A 496 2.62 -5.18 -27.07
N VAL A 497 3.16 -4.85 -25.89
CA VAL A 497 4.26 -3.88 -25.79
C VAL A 497 5.53 -4.39 -26.46
N LEU A 498 5.85 -5.68 -26.35
CA LEU A 498 7.09 -6.23 -26.91
C LEU A 498 7.01 -6.49 -28.42
N GLN A 499 5.87 -6.96 -28.92
CA GLN A 499 5.71 -7.47 -30.28
C GLN A 499 4.75 -6.63 -31.14
N GLY A 500 3.83 -5.87 -30.55
CA GLY A 500 2.80 -5.09 -31.26
C GLY A 500 3.19 -3.66 -31.62
N ARG A 501 4.45 -3.25 -31.38
CA ARG A 501 4.92 -1.88 -31.64
C ARG A 501 4.99 -1.55 -33.12
N ALA A 502 4.58 -0.34 -33.48
CA ALA A 502 4.74 0.22 -34.80
C ALA A 502 6.21 0.35 -35.22
N ARG A 503 6.45 0.38 -36.53
CA ARG A 503 7.82 0.47 -37.06
C ARG A 503 8.53 1.73 -36.58
N GLY A 504 9.77 1.57 -36.14
CA GLY A 504 10.59 2.66 -35.59
C GLY A 504 10.31 3.00 -34.12
N MET A 505 9.30 2.38 -33.48
CA MET A 505 9.07 2.50 -32.04
C MET A 505 10.00 1.54 -31.28
N THR A 506 11.23 1.99 -31.01
CA THR A 506 12.14 1.26 -30.11
C THR A 506 11.67 1.35 -28.66
N LEU A 507 12.15 0.46 -27.79
CA LEU A 507 11.87 0.52 -26.34
C LEU A 507 12.17 1.91 -25.75
N MET A 508 13.29 2.52 -26.14
CA MET A 508 13.71 3.85 -25.68
C MET A 508 13.03 5.01 -26.43
N ARG A 509 11.98 4.76 -27.21
CA ARG A 509 11.11 5.80 -27.81
C ARG A 509 9.68 5.78 -27.28
N MET A 510 9.32 4.77 -26.47
CA MET A 510 7.98 4.65 -25.90
C MET A 510 7.68 5.79 -24.90
N PRO A 511 6.42 6.23 -24.77
CA PRO A 511 6.02 7.11 -23.68
C PRO A 511 6.22 6.47 -22.30
N LEU A 512 6.47 7.28 -21.29
CA LEU A 512 6.65 6.84 -19.90
C LEU A 512 5.37 6.24 -19.33
N THR A 513 4.18 6.62 -19.80
CA THR A 513 2.92 5.92 -19.49
C THR A 513 3.00 4.45 -19.85
N VAL A 514 3.46 4.11 -21.06
CA VAL A 514 3.60 2.72 -21.51
C VAL A 514 4.67 1.99 -20.70
N TRP A 515 5.80 2.63 -20.40
CA TRP A 515 6.83 2.03 -19.53
C TRP A 515 6.32 1.73 -18.12
N GLY A 516 5.55 2.65 -17.53
CA GLY A 516 4.93 2.49 -16.21
C GLY A 516 3.96 1.31 -16.17
N ILE A 517 3.02 1.27 -17.12
CA ILE A 517 2.04 0.17 -17.22
C ILE A 517 2.72 -1.17 -17.54
N PHE A 518 3.69 -1.17 -18.45
CA PHE A 518 4.45 -2.38 -18.82
C PHE A 518 5.17 -2.97 -17.62
N THR A 519 5.91 -2.14 -16.87
CA THR A 519 6.70 -2.60 -15.72
C THR A 519 5.79 -3.09 -14.60
N ALA A 520 4.73 -2.34 -14.28
CA ALA A 520 3.72 -2.76 -13.31
C ALA A 520 3.06 -4.09 -13.70
N THR A 521 2.77 -4.30 -14.99
CA THR A 521 2.18 -5.55 -15.46
C THR A 521 3.13 -6.74 -15.27
N VAL A 522 4.42 -6.57 -15.58
CA VAL A 522 5.44 -7.62 -15.34
C VAL A 522 5.53 -7.95 -13.85
N MET A 523 5.55 -6.93 -12.98
CA MET A 523 5.56 -7.13 -11.54
C MET A 523 4.31 -7.88 -11.05
N ALA A 524 3.13 -7.50 -11.51
CA ALA A 524 1.88 -8.14 -11.11
C ALA A 524 1.82 -9.62 -11.51
N LEU A 525 2.35 -9.98 -12.69
CA LEU A 525 2.48 -11.39 -13.10
C LEU A 525 3.42 -12.20 -12.19
N LEU A 526 4.39 -11.56 -11.53
CA LEU A 526 5.31 -12.20 -10.59
C LEU A 526 4.80 -12.19 -9.14
N ALA A 527 4.06 -11.15 -8.75
CA ALA A 527 3.58 -10.94 -7.37
C ALA A 527 2.27 -11.67 -7.06
N PHE A 528 1.29 -11.64 -7.98
CA PHE A 528 -0.05 -12.20 -7.76
C PHE A 528 -0.08 -13.71 -7.47
N PRO A 529 0.83 -14.55 -8.02
CA PRO A 529 0.88 -15.96 -7.64
C PRO A 529 1.03 -16.20 -6.13
N ALA A 530 1.73 -15.33 -5.40
CA ALA A 530 1.86 -15.47 -3.94
C ALA A 530 0.52 -15.27 -3.23
N LEU A 531 -0.25 -14.24 -3.61
CA LEU A 531 -1.59 -14.00 -3.08
C LEU A 531 -2.55 -15.14 -3.47
N PHE A 532 -2.47 -15.63 -4.71
CA PHE A 532 -3.30 -16.74 -5.18
C PHE A 532 -3.11 -17.98 -4.30
N VAL A 533 -1.86 -18.37 -4.06
CA VAL A 533 -1.53 -19.53 -3.23
C VAL A 533 -1.96 -19.30 -1.78
N ALA A 534 -1.75 -18.10 -1.23
CA ALA A 534 -2.21 -17.76 0.12
C ALA A 534 -3.73 -17.88 0.26
N CYS A 535 -4.50 -17.40 -0.74
CA CYS A 535 -5.96 -17.52 -0.74
C CYS A 535 -6.43 -18.98 -0.82
N VAL A 536 -5.80 -19.79 -1.68
CA VAL A 536 -6.12 -21.23 -1.82
C VAL A 536 -5.81 -21.99 -0.52
N MET A 537 -4.63 -21.77 0.07
CA MET A 537 -4.24 -22.40 1.34
C MET A 537 -5.18 -22.01 2.47
N MET A 538 -5.56 -20.73 2.59
CA MET A 538 -6.50 -20.27 3.62
C MET A 538 -7.90 -20.85 3.39
N MET A 539 -8.33 -20.98 2.13
CA MET A 539 -9.59 -21.61 1.79
C MET A 539 -9.60 -23.11 2.14
N PHE A 540 -8.47 -23.81 2.00
CA PHE A 540 -8.35 -25.20 2.46
C PHE A 540 -8.32 -25.30 3.98
N ASP A 541 -7.67 -24.38 4.69
CA ASP A 541 -7.72 -24.34 6.16
C ASP A 541 -9.17 -24.17 6.62
N ARG A 542 -9.94 -23.33 5.91
CA ARG A 542 -11.35 -23.09 6.22
C ARG A 542 -12.28 -24.24 5.82
N VAL A 543 -12.15 -24.83 4.63
CA VAL A 543 -13.14 -25.77 4.08
C VAL A 543 -12.77 -27.24 4.30
N LEU A 544 -11.48 -27.56 4.23
CA LEU A 544 -10.97 -28.93 4.32
C LEU A 544 -10.33 -29.25 5.68
N GLY A 545 -10.20 -28.26 6.57
CA GLY A 545 -9.57 -28.45 7.88
C GLY A 545 -8.07 -28.69 7.80
N THR A 546 -7.40 -28.17 6.77
CA THR A 546 -5.93 -28.16 6.74
C THR A 546 -5.37 -27.21 7.80
N SER A 547 -4.05 -27.20 7.98
CA SER A 547 -3.38 -26.31 8.95
C SER A 547 -2.13 -25.70 8.34
N PHE A 548 -2.28 -24.97 7.25
CA PHE A 548 -1.17 -24.20 6.69
C PHE A 548 -0.83 -22.99 7.58
N PHE A 549 -1.87 -22.25 7.99
CA PHE A 549 -1.75 -21.02 8.77
C PHE A 549 -2.33 -21.14 10.19
N MET A 550 -2.94 -22.28 10.53
CA MET A 550 -3.54 -22.54 11.84
C MET A 550 -2.53 -23.21 12.80
N PRO A 551 -1.99 -22.50 13.81
CA PRO A 551 -1.17 -23.11 14.86
C PRO A 551 -2.06 -23.78 15.92
N ALA A 552 -1.46 -24.34 16.97
CA ALA A 552 -2.22 -24.76 18.15
C ALA A 552 -2.79 -23.52 18.83
N ILE A 553 -4.12 -23.41 18.90
CA ILE A 553 -4.84 -22.25 19.43
C ILE A 553 -6.08 -22.66 20.21
N VAL A 554 -6.51 -21.76 21.09
CA VAL A 554 -7.77 -21.83 21.82
C VAL A 554 -8.80 -20.91 21.18
N GLU A 555 -9.98 -21.44 20.85
CA GLU A 555 -11.12 -20.64 20.41
C GLU A 555 -12.26 -20.82 21.40
N MET A 556 -12.75 -19.72 21.99
CA MET A 556 -13.86 -19.72 22.96
C MET A 556 -13.68 -20.75 24.11
N GLY A 557 -12.45 -20.89 24.62
CA GLY A 557 -12.12 -21.83 25.70
C GLY A 557 -11.93 -23.29 25.25
N THR A 558 -11.98 -23.57 23.95
CA THR A 558 -11.80 -24.92 23.39
C THR A 558 -10.57 -24.99 22.48
N GLN A 559 -9.79 -26.07 22.63
CA GLN A 559 -8.67 -26.34 21.73
C GLN A 559 -9.20 -26.76 20.35
N LEU A 560 -8.66 -26.17 19.29
CA LEU A 560 -8.97 -26.63 17.93
C LEU A 560 -8.32 -27.99 17.66
N GLN A 561 -9.01 -28.84 16.90
CA GLN A 561 -8.52 -30.20 16.57
C GLN A 561 -7.35 -30.22 15.58
N HIS A 562 -7.09 -29.10 14.89
CA HIS A 562 -6.08 -28.99 13.85
C HIS A 562 -5.10 -27.88 14.23
N GLY A 563 -3.80 -28.11 13.98
CA GLY A 563 -2.72 -27.22 14.40
C GLY A 563 -1.39 -27.58 13.75
N GLY A 564 -0.33 -26.83 14.09
CA GLY A 564 1.03 -27.01 13.53
C GLY A 564 1.33 -26.17 12.29
N GLY A 565 0.37 -25.36 11.83
CA GLY A 565 0.56 -24.31 10.83
C GLY A 565 1.25 -23.06 11.40
N SER A 566 1.48 -22.08 10.55
CA SER A 566 2.24 -20.88 10.88
C SER A 566 1.54 -19.61 10.37
N PRO A 567 1.02 -18.73 11.26
CA PRO A 567 0.41 -17.47 10.84
C PRO A 567 1.41 -16.52 10.16
N ILE A 568 2.66 -16.49 10.62
CA ILE A 568 3.72 -15.64 10.05
C ILE A 568 4.03 -16.02 8.58
N LEU A 569 3.81 -17.28 8.18
CA LEU A 569 3.91 -17.69 6.77
C LEU A 569 2.92 -16.92 5.90
N PHE A 570 1.68 -16.72 6.37
CA PHE A 570 0.69 -15.94 5.65
C PHE A 570 1.13 -14.48 5.50
N GLN A 571 1.64 -13.85 6.57
CA GLN A 571 2.14 -12.48 6.49
C GLN A 571 3.24 -12.33 5.43
N HIS A 572 4.18 -13.28 5.35
CA HIS A 572 5.20 -13.26 4.31
C HIS A 572 4.63 -13.40 2.90
N LEU A 573 3.70 -14.35 2.67
CA LEU A 573 3.07 -14.53 1.36
C LEU A 573 2.25 -13.31 0.94
N PHE A 574 1.47 -12.76 1.88
CA PHE A 574 0.65 -11.58 1.65
C PHE A 574 1.51 -10.37 1.34
N TRP A 575 2.55 -10.08 2.13
CA TRP A 575 3.37 -8.89 1.90
C TRP A 575 4.32 -9.02 0.71
N PHE A 576 4.79 -10.23 0.39
CA PHE A 576 5.52 -10.48 -0.85
C PHE A 576 4.67 -10.10 -2.08
N PHE A 577 3.35 -10.22 -2.00
CA PHE A 577 2.43 -9.62 -2.95
C PHE A 577 2.20 -8.11 -2.69
N GLY A 578 1.86 -7.76 -1.45
CA GLY A 578 1.26 -6.49 -1.09
C GLY A 578 2.20 -5.31 -1.28
N HIS A 579 3.51 -5.49 -1.08
CA HIS A 579 4.46 -4.41 -1.32
C HIS A 579 4.74 -4.18 -2.82
N PRO A 580 4.98 -5.21 -3.65
CA PRO A 580 4.93 -5.01 -5.11
C PRO A 580 3.61 -4.40 -5.60
N GLU A 581 2.46 -4.76 -5.02
CA GLU A 581 1.15 -4.21 -5.41
C GLU A 581 1.07 -2.68 -5.26
N VAL A 582 1.68 -2.11 -4.21
CA VAL A 582 1.71 -0.64 -4.10
C VAL A 582 2.47 0.02 -5.26
N TYR A 583 3.50 -0.62 -5.79
CA TYR A 583 4.21 -0.14 -6.97
C TYR A 583 3.53 -0.48 -8.29
N ILE A 584 2.75 -1.56 -8.34
CA ILE A 584 1.89 -1.89 -9.49
C ILE A 584 0.88 -0.76 -9.74
N VAL A 585 0.41 -0.10 -8.68
CA VAL A 585 -0.43 1.11 -8.76
C VAL A 585 0.40 2.38 -9.02
N ALA A 586 1.55 2.54 -8.36
CA ALA A 586 2.33 3.78 -8.43
C ALA A 586 3.05 3.99 -9.78
N LEU A 587 3.61 2.93 -10.39
CA LEU A 587 4.41 3.06 -11.63
C LEU A 587 3.60 3.56 -12.84
N PRO A 588 2.36 3.08 -13.09
CA PRO A 588 1.49 3.65 -14.11
C PRO A 588 1.19 5.14 -13.83
N ALA A 589 0.91 5.49 -12.58
CA ALA A 589 0.67 6.88 -12.19
C ALA A 589 1.89 7.77 -12.48
N PHE A 590 3.11 7.28 -12.20
CA PHE A 590 4.35 7.98 -12.53
C PHE A 590 4.55 8.15 -14.04
N GLY A 591 4.17 7.16 -14.83
CA GLY A 591 4.21 7.24 -16.29
C GLY A 591 3.27 8.32 -16.80
N ILE A 592 2.01 8.25 -16.41
CA ILE A 592 0.96 9.18 -16.80
C ILE A 592 1.32 10.61 -16.41
N VAL A 593 1.73 10.85 -15.16
CA VAL A 593 2.02 12.21 -14.72
C VAL A 593 3.19 12.82 -15.47
N SER A 594 4.15 12.00 -15.92
CA SER A 594 5.27 12.46 -16.75
C SER A 594 4.78 12.99 -18.10
N ASP A 595 3.82 12.29 -18.73
CA ASP A 595 3.22 12.70 -19.99
C ASP A 595 2.37 13.97 -19.82
N LEU A 596 1.60 14.06 -18.73
CA LEU A 596 0.82 15.26 -18.39
C LEU A 596 1.72 16.48 -18.19
N ILE A 597 2.79 16.34 -17.40
CA ILE A 597 3.71 17.45 -17.11
C ILE A 597 4.38 17.93 -18.40
N SER A 598 4.95 17.02 -19.20
CA SER A 598 5.63 17.41 -20.43
C SER A 598 4.70 18.09 -21.43
N THR A 599 3.48 17.54 -21.62
CA THR A 599 2.49 18.06 -22.56
C THR A 599 2.01 19.46 -22.18
N HIS A 600 1.65 19.68 -20.91
CA HIS A 600 1.09 20.95 -20.47
C HIS A 600 2.15 21.96 -20.00
N ALA A 601 3.41 21.57 -19.87
CA ALA A 601 4.55 22.49 -19.70
C ALA A 601 5.24 22.85 -21.03
N ARG A 602 4.80 22.27 -22.15
CA ARG A 602 5.36 22.44 -23.50
C ARG A 602 6.89 22.23 -23.53
N LYS A 603 7.40 21.38 -22.65
CA LYS A 603 8.82 21.10 -22.46
C LYS A 603 9.05 19.61 -22.55
N ASN A 604 10.15 19.24 -23.20
CA ASN A 604 10.65 17.88 -23.20
C ASN A 604 10.78 17.36 -21.75
N ILE A 605 10.45 16.09 -21.53
CA ILE A 605 10.68 15.48 -20.21
C ILE A 605 12.20 15.50 -19.92
N PHE A 606 12.56 15.95 -18.72
CA PHE A 606 13.95 15.99 -18.30
C PHE A 606 14.41 14.59 -17.85
N GLY A 607 15.56 14.13 -18.35
CA GLY A 607 16.19 12.88 -17.92
C GLY A 607 15.41 11.63 -18.29
N TYR A 608 14.84 11.55 -19.51
CA TYR A 608 14.00 10.42 -19.94
C TYR A 608 14.62 9.05 -19.67
N ARG A 609 15.90 8.85 -20.05
CA ARG A 609 16.61 7.58 -19.83
C ARG A 609 16.67 7.21 -18.35
N MET A 610 16.98 8.18 -17.50
CA MET A 610 17.01 7.98 -16.04
C MET A 610 15.63 7.69 -15.47
N MET A 611 14.57 8.29 -16.02
CA MET A 611 13.19 7.98 -15.59
C MET A 611 12.76 6.55 -15.95
N VAL A 612 13.18 6.05 -17.12
CA VAL A 612 12.97 4.64 -17.52
C VAL A 612 13.71 3.71 -16.58
N TRP A 613 15.01 3.95 -16.34
CA TRP A 613 15.79 3.12 -15.41
C TRP A 613 15.28 3.19 -13.99
N ALA A 614 14.83 4.36 -13.52
CA ALA A 614 14.20 4.49 -12.21
C ALA A 614 12.93 3.62 -12.10
N ILE A 615 12.07 3.58 -13.14
CA ILE A 615 10.89 2.71 -13.16
C ILE A 615 11.30 1.23 -13.03
N VAL A 616 12.28 0.78 -13.82
CA VAL A 616 12.74 -0.61 -13.80
C VAL A 616 13.40 -0.97 -12.45
N ILE A 617 14.24 -0.09 -11.91
CA ILE A 617 14.92 -0.30 -10.62
C ILE A 617 13.89 -0.36 -9.48
N ILE A 618 12.91 0.55 -9.44
CA ILE A 618 11.83 0.51 -8.45
C ILE A 618 11.07 -0.82 -8.57
N GLY A 619 10.74 -1.24 -9.80
CA GLY A 619 10.06 -2.50 -10.02
C GLY A 619 10.84 -3.72 -9.52
N ALA A 620 12.16 -3.76 -9.76
CA ALA A 620 13.01 -4.84 -9.26
C ALA A 620 13.17 -4.80 -7.73
N LEU A 621 13.43 -3.63 -7.15
CA LEU A 621 13.62 -3.46 -5.70
C LEU A 621 12.35 -3.77 -4.90
N SER A 622 11.16 -3.58 -5.49
CA SER A 622 9.89 -3.86 -4.82
C SER A 622 9.76 -5.30 -4.30
N PHE A 623 10.46 -6.25 -4.91
CA PHE A 623 10.47 -7.67 -4.51
C PHE A 623 11.45 -8.01 -3.39
N VAL A 624 12.26 -7.05 -2.90
CA VAL A 624 13.25 -7.29 -1.84
C VAL A 624 13.06 -6.40 -0.62
N VAL A 625 11.87 -5.83 -0.44
CA VAL A 625 11.57 -4.87 0.63
C VAL A 625 10.32 -5.19 1.45
N TRP A 626 9.56 -6.24 1.10
CA TRP A 626 8.21 -6.46 1.61
C TRP A 626 8.10 -6.57 3.14
N ALA A 627 9.14 -7.06 3.80
CA ALA A 627 9.09 -7.32 5.24
C ALA A 627 9.15 -6.05 6.10
N HIS A 628 9.28 -4.85 5.52
CA HIS A 628 9.09 -3.62 6.31
C HIS A 628 7.68 -3.46 6.87
N HIS A 629 6.69 -4.16 6.31
CA HIS A 629 5.34 -4.21 6.90
C HIS A 629 5.24 -5.18 8.09
N MET A 630 6.37 -5.75 8.51
CA MET A 630 6.45 -6.81 9.51
C MET A 630 7.49 -6.47 10.59
N TYR A 631 7.96 -5.22 10.70
CA TYR A 631 9.03 -4.87 11.65
C TYR A 631 8.69 -5.19 13.11
N VAL A 632 7.40 -5.12 13.46
CA VAL A 632 6.89 -5.48 14.78
C VAL A 632 6.45 -6.95 14.89
N SER A 633 6.71 -7.80 13.89
CA SER A 633 6.34 -9.23 13.92
C SER A 633 7.22 -10.11 14.82
N GLY A 634 8.24 -9.53 15.48
CA GLY A 634 9.28 -10.28 16.18
C GLY A 634 10.27 -11.00 15.25
N MET A 635 10.40 -10.53 14.01
CA MET A 635 11.38 -11.08 13.07
C MET A 635 12.82 -10.95 13.60
N ASN A 636 13.72 -11.80 13.09
CA ASN A 636 15.13 -11.70 13.44
C ASN A 636 15.66 -10.29 13.11
N PRO A 637 16.32 -9.61 14.08
CA PRO A 637 16.76 -8.23 13.90
C PRO A 637 17.68 -7.94 12.72
N ALA A 638 18.53 -8.90 12.33
CA ALA A 638 19.43 -8.75 11.18
C ALA A 638 18.65 -8.69 9.86
N PHE A 639 17.54 -9.44 9.77
CA PHE A 639 16.60 -9.32 8.65
C PHE A 639 15.88 -7.97 8.68
N GLY A 640 15.42 -7.51 9.84
CA GLY A 640 14.82 -6.18 9.99
C GLY A 640 15.73 -5.08 9.45
N PHE A 641 17.03 -5.14 9.78
CA PHE A 641 18.05 -4.23 9.24
C PHE A 641 18.20 -4.32 7.72
N PHE A 642 18.34 -5.53 7.16
CA PHE A 642 18.43 -5.73 5.72
C PHE A 642 17.24 -5.10 4.97
N PHE A 643 16.02 -5.31 5.47
CA PHE A 643 14.81 -4.75 4.89
C PHE A 643 14.73 -3.23 5.06
N ALA A 644 15.19 -2.66 6.18
CA ALA A 644 15.26 -1.20 6.37
C ALA A 644 16.20 -0.53 5.37
N THR A 645 17.40 -1.08 5.18
CA THR A 645 18.36 -0.56 4.20
C THR A 645 17.80 -0.63 2.77
N THR A 646 17.29 -1.78 2.36
CA THR A 646 16.74 -1.96 1.00
C THR A 646 15.50 -1.10 0.75
N THR A 647 14.62 -0.93 1.75
CA THR A 647 13.45 -0.06 1.67
C THR A 647 13.85 1.40 1.45
N LEU A 648 14.78 1.91 2.26
CA LEU A 648 15.21 3.31 2.16
C LEU A 648 16.01 3.59 0.87
N ILE A 649 16.67 2.59 0.27
CA ILE A 649 17.31 2.74 -1.05
C ILE A 649 16.29 3.06 -2.15
N ILE A 650 15.04 2.59 -2.08
CA ILE A 650 14.01 2.89 -3.09
C ILE A 650 13.68 4.40 -3.16
N ALA A 651 13.94 5.14 -2.08
CA ALA A 651 13.78 6.58 -2.06
C ALA A 651 14.66 7.29 -3.12
N VAL A 652 15.82 6.73 -3.47
CA VAL A 652 16.75 7.33 -4.43
C VAL A 652 16.19 7.37 -5.86
N PRO A 653 15.81 6.25 -6.51
CA PRO A 653 15.21 6.30 -7.84
C PRO A 653 13.87 7.06 -7.85
N THR A 654 13.12 7.02 -6.75
CA THR A 654 11.87 7.78 -6.61
C THR A 654 12.11 9.29 -6.58
N ALA A 655 13.11 9.75 -5.81
CA ALA A 655 13.50 11.16 -5.76
C ALA A 655 14.00 11.68 -7.11
N ILE A 656 14.75 10.88 -7.87
CA ILE A 656 15.18 11.21 -9.24
C ILE A 656 13.95 11.56 -10.10
N LYS A 657 12.86 10.79 -10.00
CA LYS A 657 11.63 11.09 -10.74
C LYS A 657 11.00 12.41 -10.30
N VAL A 658 10.93 12.66 -8.99
CA VAL A 658 10.43 13.93 -8.44
C VAL A 658 11.25 15.12 -8.96
N TYR A 659 12.57 15.04 -8.91
CA TYR A 659 13.44 16.09 -9.45
C TYR A 659 13.22 16.30 -10.94
N ASN A 660 13.15 15.21 -11.72
CA ASN A 660 12.94 15.29 -13.15
C ASN A 660 11.59 15.93 -13.50
N TRP A 661 10.53 15.67 -12.73
CA TRP A 661 9.24 16.36 -12.89
C TRP A 661 9.37 17.86 -12.64
N VAL A 662 9.97 18.28 -11.52
CA VAL A 662 10.08 19.72 -11.21
C VAL A 662 11.08 20.44 -12.13
N LEU A 663 12.14 19.76 -12.60
CA LEU A 663 13.06 20.27 -13.62
C LEU A 663 12.43 20.34 -15.01
N THR A 664 11.41 19.52 -15.28
CA THR A 664 10.57 19.66 -16.49
C THR A 664 9.68 20.91 -16.40
N LEU A 665 9.22 21.30 -15.21
CA LEU A 665 8.52 22.58 -15.01
C LEU A 665 9.48 23.78 -15.09
N TRP A 666 10.73 23.61 -14.66
CA TRP A 666 11.73 24.68 -14.72
C TRP A 666 12.03 25.10 -16.15
N ARG A 667 11.92 26.39 -16.45
CA ARG A 667 12.05 26.95 -17.82
C ARG A 667 11.08 26.35 -18.84
N GLY A 668 9.92 25.85 -18.39
CA GLY A 668 8.81 25.46 -19.24
C GLY A 668 7.99 26.64 -19.77
N ASP A 669 6.90 26.34 -20.46
CA ASP A 669 5.80 27.25 -20.78
C ASP A 669 4.50 26.63 -20.20
N ILE A 670 4.27 26.86 -18.91
CA ILE A 670 3.29 26.09 -18.12
C ILE A 670 1.87 26.59 -18.37
N HIS A 671 1.09 25.78 -19.09
CA HIS A 671 -0.36 25.93 -19.20
C HIS A 671 -1.03 25.31 -17.98
N LEU A 672 -1.69 26.14 -17.16
CA LEU A 672 -2.44 25.69 -15.98
C LEU A 672 -3.82 25.14 -16.38
N THR A 673 -3.82 24.12 -17.23
CA THR A 673 -5.00 23.31 -17.56
C THR A 673 -5.37 22.40 -16.39
N LEU A 674 -6.59 21.86 -16.38
CA LEU A 674 -7.01 20.90 -15.35
C LEU A 674 -6.07 19.70 -15.21
N PRO A 675 -5.62 19.02 -16.29
CA PRO A 675 -4.62 17.97 -16.18
C PRO A 675 -3.31 18.41 -15.51
N MET A 676 -2.82 19.63 -15.80
CA MET A 676 -1.63 20.19 -15.14
C MET A 676 -1.89 20.46 -13.65
N LEU A 677 -3.06 20.98 -13.29
CA LEU A 677 -3.42 21.19 -11.88
C LEU A 677 -3.38 19.88 -11.07
N PHE A 678 -3.98 18.82 -11.61
CA PHE A 678 -3.92 17.48 -11.00
C PHE A 678 -2.49 16.91 -10.95
N ALA A 679 -1.68 17.14 -11.97
CA ALA A 679 -0.27 16.73 -11.98
C ALA A 679 0.56 17.47 -10.90
N LEU A 680 0.33 18.76 -10.70
CA LEU A 680 0.98 19.54 -9.63
C LEU A 680 0.50 19.08 -8.24
N ALA A 681 -0.80 18.83 -8.07
CA ALA A 681 -1.36 18.30 -6.83
C ALA A 681 -0.83 16.90 -6.49
N PHE A 682 -0.64 16.04 -7.50
CA PHE A 682 0.06 14.77 -7.36
C PHE A 682 1.47 14.98 -6.79
N ILE A 683 2.29 15.87 -7.35
CA ILE A 683 3.66 16.08 -6.84
C ILE A 683 3.63 16.47 -5.36
N VAL A 684 2.74 17.37 -4.95
CA VAL A 684 2.64 17.81 -3.54
C VAL A 684 2.25 16.65 -2.61
N THR A 685 1.18 15.94 -2.95
CA THR A 685 0.65 14.84 -2.12
C THR A 685 1.59 13.64 -2.10
N PHE A 686 2.19 13.30 -3.23
CA PHE A 686 3.17 12.23 -3.37
C PHE A 686 4.45 12.53 -2.60
N VAL A 687 4.97 13.76 -2.65
CA VAL A 687 6.15 14.14 -1.86
C VAL A 687 5.82 14.11 -0.36
N ASN A 688 4.64 14.57 0.05
CA ASN A 688 4.23 14.47 1.46
C ASN A 688 4.17 13.00 1.92
N GLY A 689 3.45 12.14 1.21
CA GLY A 689 3.34 10.72 1.55
C GLY A 689 4.66 9.95 1.42
N GLY A 690 5.45 10.22 0.38
CA GLY A 690 6.76 9.60 0.17
C GLY A 690 7.76 9.94 1.28
N LEU A 691 7.73 11.18 1.76
CA LEU A 691 8.57 11.60 2.88
C LEU A 691 8.14 10.98 4.21
N THR A 692 6.84 10.84 4.48
CA THR A 692 6.37 10.11 5.66
C THR A 692 6.67 8.60 5.57
N GLY A 693 6.84 8.06 4.36
CA GLY A 693 7.32 6.70 4.14
C GLY A 693 8.76 6.48 4.60
N LEU A 694 9.59 7.54 4.66
CA LEU A 694 10.95 7.43 5.20
C LEU A 694 10.97 7.27 6.73
N PHE A 695 9.89 7.66 7.41
CA PHE A 695 9.72 7.38 8.84
C PHE A 695 9.47 5.88 9.03
N LEU A 696 8.49 5.33 8.32
CA LEU A 696 8.10 3.92 8.43
C LEU A 696 9.13 2.96 7.81
N GLY A 697 9.95 3.44 6.87
CA GLY A 697 11.09 2.68 6.34
C GLY A 697 12.26 2.55 7.32
N ASN A 698 12.25 3.30 8.43
CA ASN A 698 13.24 3.20 9.49
C ASN A 698 12.66 2.38 10.65
N VAL A 699 13.19 1.18 10.86
CA VAL A 699 12.71 0.21 11.86
C VAL A 699 12.51 0.81 13.26
N VAL A 700 13.39 1.73 13.69
CA VAL A 700 13.32 2.34 15.03
C VAL A 700 12.13 3.28 15.17
N VAL A 701 11.88 4.04 14.10
CA VAL A 701 10.77 5.00 14.03
C VAL A 701 9.45 4.29 13.76
N ASP A 702 9.50 3.17 13.04
CA ASP A 702 8.32 2.36 12.73
C ASP A 702 7.73 1.67 13.96
N VAL A 703 8.55 1.20 14.91
CA VAL A 703 8.04 0.53 16.15
C VAL A 703 6.88 1.30 16.81
N PRO A 704 7.02 2.58 17.22
CA PRO A 704 5.91 3.31 17.84
C PRO A 704 4.83 3.78 16.86
N LEU A 705 5.08 3.78 15.54
CA LEU A 705 4.17 4.31 14.53
C LEU A 705 3.34 3.24 13.83
N SER A 706 3.81 1.98 13.79
CA SER A 706 3.12 0.87 13.18
C SER A 706 1.72 0.75 13.78
N ASP A 707 0.75 0.43 12.94
CA ASP A 707 -0.66 0.29 13.33
C ASP A 707 -1.30 1.52 13.97
N THR A 708 -0.69 2.69 13.90
CA THR A 708 -1.34 3.94 14.28
C THR A 708 -2.02 4.62 13.09
N MET A 709 -2.77 5.69 13.36
CA MET A 709 -3.29 6.58 12.33
C MET A 709 -2.19 7.21 11.45
N PHE A 710 -0.91 7.15 11.85
CA PHE A 710 0.21 7.62 11.02
C PHE A 710 0.35 6.76 9.76
N VAL A 711 0.27 5.44 9.89
CA VAL A 711 0.31 4.50 8.76
C VAL A 711 -0.87 4.75 7.83
N VAL A 712 -2.07 4.97 8.39
CA VAL A 712 -3.27 5.29 7.61
C VAL A 712 -3.07 6.58 6.82
N ALA A 713 -2.56 7.62 7.45
CA ALA A 713 -2.30 8.91 6.82
C ALA A 713 -1.25 8.84 5.72
N HIS A 714 -0.11 8.19 6.01
CA HIS A 714 0.97 7.94 5.07
C HIS A 714 0.44 7.21 3.82
N PHE A 715 -0.22 6.06 4.04
CA PHE A 715 -0.73 5.22 2.97
C PHE A 715 -1.78 5.97 2.13
N HIS A 716 -2.69 6.71 2.75
CA HIS A 716 -3.67 7.49 1.99
C HIS A 716 -3.03 8.63 1.21
N MET A 717 -1.97 9.28 1.69
CA MET A 717 -1.29 10.32 0.90
C MET A 717 -0.58 9.74 -0.33
N VAL A 718 0.20 8.67 -0.15
CA VAL A 718 1.07 8.13 -1.20
C VAL A 718 0.37 7.14 -2.15
N MET A 719 -0.56 6.34 -1.63
CA MET A 719 -1.24 5.26 -2.37
C MET A 719 -2.72 5.54 -2.64
N GLY A 720 -3.41 6.24 -1.74
CA GLY A 720 -4.81 6.61 -1.96
C GLY A 720 -4.93 7.84 -2.88
N VAL A 721 -4.64 9.01 -2.33
CA VAL A 721 -4.86 10.33 -2.91
C VAL A 721 -3.96 10.58 -4.12
N ALA A 722 -2.65 10.39 -4.01
CA ALA A 722 -1.74 10.72 -5.11
C ALA A 722 -2.09 9.96 -6.42
N PRO A 723 -2.29 8.63 -6.44
CA PRO A 723 -2.71 7.94 -7.65
C PRO A 723 -4.11 8.35 -8.13
N ILE A 724 -5.07 8.59 -7.23
CA ILE A 724 -6.41 9.09 -7.60
C ILE A 724 -6.33 10.46 -8.29
N LEU A 725 -5.48 11.38 -7.81
CA LEU A 725 -5.26 12.67 -8.47
C LEU A 725 -4.71 12.49 -9.88
N VAL A 726 -3.82 11.52 -10.10
CA VAL A 726 -3.34 11.17 -11.44
C VAL A 726 -4.46 10.58 -12.30
N ILE A 727 -5.32 9.71 -11.76
CA ILE A 727 -6.50 9.19 -12.48
C ILE A 727 -7.40 10.34 -12.92
N PHE A 728 -7.65 11.33 -12.06
CA PHE A 728 -8.44 12.49 -12.46
C PHE A 728 -7.74 13.30 -13.55
N GLY A 729 -6.46 13.63 -13.39
CA GLY A 729 -5.68 14.33 -14.42
C GLY A 729 -5.68 13.59 -15.76
N ALA A 730 -5.56 12.27 -15.72
CA ALA A 730 -5.62 11.37 -16.86
C ALA A 730 -6.99 11.41 -17.54
N ILE A 731 -8.08 11.31 -16.76
CA ILE A 731 -9.44 11.41 -17.31
C ILE A 731 -9.65 12.79 -17.95
N TYR A 732 -9.29 13.90 -17.29
CA TYR A 732 -9.38 15.22 -17.92
C TYR A 732 -8.54 15.34 -19.20
N HIS A 733 -7.41 14.65 -19.27
CA HIS A 733 -6.54 14.67 -20.44
C HIS A 733 -7.07 13.81 -21.59
N TRP A 734 -7.47 12.57 -21.33
CA TRP A 734 -7.88 11.61 -22.37
C TRP A 734 -9.40 11.51 -22.58
N TYR A 735 -10.25 12.15 -21.78
CA TYR A 735 -11.69 12.21 -22.03
C TYR A 735 -12.05 12.72 -23.44
N PRO A 736 -11.38 13.75 -24.00
CA PRO A 736 -11.51 14.13 -25.40
C PRO A 736 -11.19 13.01 -26.39
N LYS A 737 -10.21 12.16 -26.07
CA LYS A 737 -9.83 11.01 -26.89
C LYS A 737 -10.89 9.90 -26.87
N VAL A 738 -11.52 9.71 -25.71
CA VAL A 738 -12.56 8.70 -25.48
C VAL A 738 -13.90 9.12 -26.09
N THR A 739 -14.26 10.39 -25.99
CA THR A 739 -15.62 10.88 -26.29
C THR A 739 -15.71 11.82 -27.48
N GLY A 740 -14.59 12.40 -27.94
CA GLY A 740 -14.57 13.48 -28.94
C GLY A 740 -15.01 14.84 -28.39
N ARG A 741 -15.22 14.96 -27.07
CA ARG A 741 -15.70 16.19 -26.42
C ARG A 741 -14.83 16.59 -25.23
N MET A 742 -14.80 17.89 -24.95
CA MET A 742 -14.11 18.43 -23.78
C MET A 742 -15.02 18.41 -22.55
N LEU A 743 -14.44 18.11 -21.38
CA LEU A 743 -15.10 18.30 -20.09
C LEU A 743 -15.36 19.79 -19.80
N ASN A 744 -16.34 20.08 -18.95
CA ASN A 744 -16.60 21.45 -18.51
C ASN A 744 -15.50 21.91 -17.55
N ASP A 745 -14.83 23.01 -17.90
CA ASP A 745 -13.71 23.53 -17.13
C ASP A 745 -14.13 24.07 -15.76
N VAL A 746 -15.29 24.74 -15.65
CA VAL A 746 -15.75 25.33 -14.37
C VAL A 746 -16.02 24.23 -13.34
N LEU A 747 -16.80 23.22 -13.73
CA LEU A 747 -17.07 22.05 -12.88
C LEU A 747 -15.78 21.31 -12.53
N GLY A 748 -14.84 21.23 -13.48
CA GLY A 748 -13.55 20.61 -13.23
C GLY A 748 -12.69 21.35 -12.21
N HIS A 749 -12.72 22.69 -12.20
CA HIS A 749 -12.00 23.47 -11.18
C HIS A 749 -12.64 23.34 -9.79
N ILE A 750 -13.98 23.29 -9.71
CA ILE A 750 -14.69 23.02 -8.46
C ILE A 750 -14.28 21.66 -7.91
N HIS A 751 -14.36 20.62 -8.75
CA HIS A 751 -13.93 19.27 -8.39
C HIS A 751 -12.46 19.26 -7.93
N PHE A 752 -11.55 19.88 -8.69
CA PHE A 752 -10.13 19.92 -8.36
C PHE A 752 -9.87 20.54 -6.98
N TRP A 753 -10.40 21.74 -6.70
CA TRP A 753 -10.11 22.44 -5.45
C TRP A 753 -10.70 21.74 -4.23
N ILE A 754 -11.92 21.22 -4.34
CA ILE A 754 -12.55 20.44 -3.27
C ILE A 754 -11.73 19.18 -2.99
N THR A 755 -11.36 18.42 -4.03
CA THR A 755 -10.61 17.17 -3.87
C THR A 755 -9.21 17.44 -3.33
N PHE A 756 -8.43 18.35 -3.93
CA PHE A 756 -7.04 18.57 -3.53
C PHE A 756 -6.92 19.14 -2.11
N LEU A 757 -7.60 20.24 -1.81
CA LEU A 757 -7.50 20.86 -0.48
C LEU A 757 -8.20 20.02 0.59
N GLY A 758 -9.35 19.44 0.26
CA GLY A 758 -10.10 18.60 1.21
C GLY A 758 -9.35 17.32 1.57
N THR A 759 -8.73 16.61 0.62
CA THR A 759 -7.92 15.42 0.93
C THR A 759 -6.71 15.76 1.79
N TYR A 760 -6.06 16.90 1.54
CA TYR A 760 -4.99 17.38 2.42
C TYR A 760 -5.52 17.64 3.83
N ALA A 761 -6.68 18.29 3.97
CA ALA A 761 -7.33 18.55 5.26
C ALA A 761 -7.84 17.29 5.99
N ILE A 762 -8.05 16.17 5.29
CA ILE A 762 -8.42 14.88 5.88
C ILE A 762 -7.20 14.16 6.44
N PHE A 763 -6.17 13.95 5.61
CA PHE A 763 -5.09 13.02 5.94
C PHE A 763 -3.90 13.67 6.62
N PHE A 764 -3.66 14.97 6.40
CA PHE A 764 -2.58 15.65 7.09
C PHE A 764 -2.76 15.61 8.62
N PRO A 765 -3.95 15.92 9.18
CA PRO A 765 -4.15 15.83 10.62
C PRO A 765 -4.20 14.41 11.18
N MET A 766 -4.42 13.37 10.35
CA MET A 766 -4.31 11.98 10.80
C MET A 766 -2.87 11.58 11.16
N HIS A 767 -1.85 12.21 10.56
CA HIS A 767 -0.47 12.01 11.00
C HIS A 767 -0.29 12.42 12.46
N TYR A 768 -0.96 13.50 12.90
CA TYR A 768 -0.94 13.93 14.29
C TYR A 768 -1.62 12.93 15.23
N LEU A 769 -2.80 12.41 14.85
CA LEU A 769 -3.45 11.33 15.61
C LEU A 769 -2.52 10.11 15.75
N GLY A 770 -1.77 9.79 14.70
CA GLY A 770 -0.79 8.72 14.73
C GLY A 770 0.37 8.95 15.68
N LEU A 771 0.95 10.16 15.67
CA LEU A 771 2.03 10.56 16.58
C LEU A 771 1.58 10.59 18.05
N LEU A 772 0.31 10.89 18.31
CA LEU A 772 -0.29 10.77 19.65
C LEU A 772 -0.38 9.31 20.14
N GLY A 773 -0.27 8.33 19.22
CA GLY A 773 -0.44 6.91 19.52
C GLY A 773 -1.85 6.38 19.33
N VAL A 774 -2.72 7.08 18.57
CA VAL A 774 -4.07 6.57 18.27
C VAL A 774 -3.95 5.39 17.28
N PRO A 775 -4.33 4.15 17.68
CA PRO A 775 -4.28 2.99 16.81
C PRO A 775 -5.31 3.08 15.68
N ARG A 776 -5.02 2.38 14.58
CA ARG A 776 -5.97 2.12 13.48
C ARG A 776 -6.96 1.03 13.90
N ARG A 777 -8.09 0.91 13.19
CA ARG A 777 -9.10 -0.16 13.37
C ARG A 777 -9.78 -0.19 14.74
N TYR A 778 -9.81 0.94 15.46
CA TYR A 778 -10.72 1.13 16.57
C TYR A 778 -12.04 1.68 16.04
N PHE A 779 -13.17 1.05 16.38
CA PHE A 779 -14.50 1.57 16.01
C PHE A 779 -14.92 2.75 16.90
N GLU A 780 -14.36 2.80 18.11
CA GLU A 780 -14.36 3.95 19.01
C GLU A 780 -13.13 3.88 19.93
N MET A 781 -12.63 5.04 20.37
CA MET A 781 -11.48 5.12 21.26
C MET A 781 -11.85 5.22 22.74
N GLY A 782 -13.12 5.47 23.09
CA GLY A 782 -13.52 5.71 24.48
C GLY A 782 -12.75 6.84 25.17
N GLU A 783 -12.77 6.84 26.51
CA GLU A 783 -11.87 7.69 27.31
C GLU A 783 -10.53 6.98 27.48
N THR A 784 -9.45 7.69 27.21
CA THR A 784 -8.08 7.17 27.27
C THR A 784 -7.16 8.27 27.77
N ALA A 785 -6.36 8.01 28.80
CA ALA A 785 -5.58 9.02 29.51
C ALA A 785 -4.60 9.80 28.62
N PHE A 786 -4.03 9.14 27.60
CA PHE A 786 -3.03 9.73 26.71
C PHE A 786 -3.63 10.47 25.50
N VAL A 787 -4.94 10.32 25.24
CA VAL A 787 -5.61 10.95 24.09
C VAL A 787 -6.32 12.23 24.55
N PRO A 788 -5.84 13.43 24.14
CA PRO A 788 -6.46 14.68 24.55
C PRO A 788 -7.84 14.89 23.88
N PRO A 789 -8.76 15.66 24.49
CA PRO A 789 -10.07 15.98 23.90
C PRO A 789 -9.99 16.65 22.52
N SER A 790 -8.87 17.32 22.20
CA SER A 790 -8.61 17.90 20.89
C SER A 790 -8.55 16.84 19.78
N ALA A 791 -8.15 15.60 20.08
CA ALA A 791 -8.12 14.50 19.12
C ALA A 791 -9.52 14.13 18.62
N HIS A 792 -10.51 14.13 19.51
CA HIS A 792 -11.91 13.92 19.13
C HIS A 792 -12.45 15.07 18.27
N THR A 793 -12.14 16.32 18.65
CA THR A 793 -12.49 17.50 17.84
C THR A 793 -11.90 17.40 16.44
N LEU A 794 -10.66 16.90 16.33
CA LEU A 794 -10.01 16.69 15.06
C LEU A 794 -10.67 15.58 14.23
N ASN A 795 -11.13 14.49 14.86
CA ASN A 795 -11.91 13.46 14.18
C ASN A 795 -13.21 13.99 13.57
N ILE A 796 -13.94 14.86 14.28
CA ILE A 796 -15.12 15.55 13.75
C ILE A 796 -14.74 16.39 12.51
N PHE A 797 -13.69 17.20 12.61
CA PHE A 797 -13.22 18.03 11.48
C PHE A 797 -12.87 17.18 10.25
N ILE A 798 -12.07 16.12 10.45
CA ILE A 798 -11.68 15.19 9.39
C ILE A 798 -12.92 14.57 8.74
N THR A 799 -13.93 14.20 9.53
CA THR A 799 -15.17 13.61 9.02
C THR A 799 -15.98 14.60 8.18
N VAL A 800 -16.12 15.85 8.61
CA VAL A 800 -16.77 16.90 7.80
C VAL A 800 -16.04 17.08 6.46
N MET A 801 -14.71 17.12 6.48
CA MET A 801 -13.92 17.22 5.24
C MET A 801 -14.09 15.98 4.35
N ALA A 802 -14.14 14.78 4.91
CA ALA A 802 -14.38 13.54 4.16
C ALA A 802 -15.75 13.51 3.47
N LEU A 803 -16.80 14.00 4.13
CA LEU A 803 -18.13 14.16 3.55
C LEU A 803 -18.12 15.17 2.39
N ILE A 804 -17.47 16.32 2.56
CA ILE A 804 -17.35 17.34 1.51
C ILE A 804 -16.57 16.81 0.30
N VAL A 805 -15.43 16.16 0.52
CA VAL A 805 -14.61 15.58 -0.56
C VAL A 805 -15.38 14.51 -1.32
N GLY A 806 -16.07 13.61 -0.62
CA GLY A 806 -16.90 12.59 -1.28
C GLY A 806 -18.03 13.22 -2.11
N ALA A 807 -18.67 14.28 -1.63
CA ALA A 807 -19.71 14.99 -2.37
C ALA A 807 -19.13 15.70 -3.60
N GLY A 808 -17.89 16.19 -3.51
CA GLY A 808 -17.13 16.72 -4.64
C GLY A 808 -16.96 15.72 -5.79
N GLN A 809 -16.92 14.41 -5.49
CA GLN A 809 -16.84 13.37 -6.52
C GLN A 809 -18.13 13.29 -7.36
N MET A 810 -19.28 13.66 -6.78
CA MET A 810 -20.55 13.72 -7.54
C MET A 810 -20.52 14.83 -8.59
N VAL A 811 -19.85 15.95 -8.31
CA VAL A 811 -19.61 17.02 -9.29
C VAL A 811 -18.79 16.49 -10.47
N PHE A 812 -17.77 15.68 -10.19
CA PHE A 812 -16.98 15.02 -11.23
C PHE A 812 -17.81 14.06 -12.08
N LEU A 813 -18.57 13.16 -11.47
CA LEU A 813 -19.44 12.24 -12.21
C LEU A 813 -20.48 12.97 -13.06
N PHE A 814 -21.09 14.01 -12.50
CA PHE A 814 -22.00 14.87 -13.25
C PHE A 814 -21.31 15.50 -14.46
N ASN A 815 -20.08 16.00 -14.30
CA ASN A 815 -19.29 16.56 -15.40
C ASN A 815 -19.02 15.51 -16.50
N LEU A 816 -18.65 14.27 -16.12
CA LEU A 816 -18.43 13.17 -17.08
C LEU A 816 -19.67 12.89 -17.92
N VAL A 817 -20.85 12.84 -17.32
CA VAL A 817 -22.10 12.53 -18.03
C VAL A 817 -22.57 13.75 -18.83
N TRP A 818 -22.58 14.93 -18.23
CA TRP A 818 -23.05 16.16 -18.87
C TRP A 818 -22.23 16.50 -20.12
N SER A 819 -20.90 16.46 -20.02
CA SER A 819 -20.02 16.81 -21.12
C SER A 819 -20.03 15.79 -22.26
N LEU A 820 -20.47 14.56 -22.02
CA LEU A 820 -20.63 13.56 -23.09
C LEU A 820 -21.67 14.02 -24.13
N PHE A 821 -22.70 14.72 -23.66
CA PHE A 821 -23.80 15.20 -24.51
C PHE A 821 -23.67 16.68 -24.87
N ARG A 822 -23.09 17.50 -23.97
CA ARG A 822 -23.09 18.97 -24.07
C ARG A 822 -21.69 19.59 -24.17
N GLY A 823 -20.63 18.80 -24.08
CA GLY A 823 -19.25 19.28 -24.16
C GLY A 823 -18.92 19.78 -25.57
N ARG A 824 -18.04 20.79 -25.68
CA ARG A 824 -17.54 21.27 -26.98
C ARG A 824 -16.76 20.16 -27.69
N GLU A 825 -16.80 20.12 -29.01
CA GLU A 825 -15.97 19.21 -29.80
C GLU A 825 -14.49 19.49 -29.53
N SER A 826 -13.69 18.42 -29.40
CA SER A 826 -12.28 18.54 -29.03
C SER A 826 -11.32 18.64 -30.21
N GLY A 827 -11.75 18.23 -31.40
CA GLY A 827 -10.82 17.88 -32.49
C GLY A 827 -9.94 16.67 -32.12
N GLY A 828 -8.97 16.35 -32.98
CA GLY A 828 -8.14 15.15 -32.85
C GLY A 828 -6.99 15.25 -31.83
N ASN A 829 -6.45 16.46 -31.64
CA ASN A 829 -5.32 16.74 -30.74
C ASN A 829 -5.49 18.10 -30.04
N PRO A 830 -6.44 18.23 -29.10
CA PRO A 830 -6.71 19.50 -28.41
C PRO A 830 -5.51 20.03 -27.60
N TRP A 831 -4.59 19.14 -27.22
CA TRP A 831 -3.46 19.44 -26.35
C TRP A 831 -2.16 19.72 -27.11
N ARG A 832 -2.17 19.59 -28.44
CA ARG A 832 -0.95 19.67 -29.27
C ARG A 832 0.13 18.75 -28.73
N ALA A 833 -0.27 17.52 -28.40
CA ALA A 833 0.58 16.50 -27.82
C ALA A 833 1.36 15.74 -28.90
N THR A 834 2.51 15.20 -28.52
CA THR A 834 3.51 14.57 -29.41
C THR A 834 3.28 13.07 -29.62
N THR A 835 2.59 12.40 -28.70
CA THR A 835 2.43 10.94 -28.66
C THR A 835 1.39 10.43 -29.66
N LEU A 836 1.52 9.16 -30.07
CA LEU A 836 0.76 8.58 -31.18
C LEU A 836 -0.76 8.53 -30.94
N GLU A 837 -1.23 8.38 -29.71
CA GLU A 837 -2.67 8.33 -29.43
C GLU A 837 -3.39 9.61 -29.90
N TRP A 838 -2.70 10.73 -29.98
CA TRP A 838 -3.24 12.00 -30.49
C TRP A 838 -3.13 12.16 -32.01
N GLN A 839 -2.61 11.15 -32.72
CA GLN A 839 -2.36 11.16 -34.16
C GLN A 839 -3.29 10.21 -34.93
N THR A 840 -4.30 9.63 -34.28
CA THR A 840 -5.26 8.75 -34.97
C THR A 840 -6.07 9.54 -36.01
N PRO A 841 -6.45 8.92 -37.15
CA PRO A 841 -7.18 9.62 -38.22
C PRO A 841 -8.57 10.13 -37.82
N GLN A 842 -9.22 9.44 -36.87
CA GLN A 842 -10.56 9.74 -36.37
C GLN A 842 -10.52 9.95 -34.86
N THR A 843 -11.41 10.79 -34.33
CA THR A 843 -11.59 11.00 -32.89
C THR A 843 -13.07 11.02 -32.53
N PRO A 844 -13.56 10.08 -31.68
CA PRO A 844 -12.82 8.95 -31.10
C PRO A 844 -12.24 7.97 -32.15
N PRO A 845 -11.14 7.24 -31.85
CA PRO A 845 -10.60 6.26 -32.79
C PRO A 845 -11.59 5.12 -33.05
N ALA A 846 -11.71 4.69 -34.31
CA ALA A 846 -12.48 3.50 -34.67
C ALA A 846 -11.75 2.20 -34.29
N HIS A 847 -12.45 1.05 -34.39
CA HIS A 847 -11.82 -0.27 -34.19
C HIS A 847 -10.70 -0.48 -35.21
N GLY A 848 -9.55 -0.97 -34.75
CA GLY A 848 -8.32 -1.05 -35.55
C GLY A 848 -7.41 0.19 -35.48
N ASN A 849 -7.84 1.27 -34.84
CA ASN A 849 -7.12 2.51 -34.48
C ASN A 849 -6.56 3.37 -35.64
N TRP A 850 -6.06 2.74 -36.69
CA TRP A 850 -5.33 3.32 -37.81
C TRP A 850 -6.02 3.01 -39.14
N GLY A 851 -5.57 3.65 -40.22
CA GLY A 851 -6.06 3.38 -41.56
C GLY A 851 -5.51 2.08 -42.14
N LYS A 852 -5.33 2.05 -43.46
CA LYS A 852 -4.70 0.93 -44.15
C LYS A 852 -3.27 0.69 -43.65
N ASP A 853 -2.50 1.76 -43.49
CA ASP A 853 -1.11 1.69 -43.06
C ASP A 853 -0.96 2.09 -41.58
N LEU A 854 -0.09 1.38 -40.86
CA LEU A 854 0.32 1.72 -39.50
C LEU A 854 1.23 2.95 -39.50
N PRO A 855 1.25 3.76 -38.41
CA PRO A 855 2.18 4.87 -38.31
C PRO A 855 3.64 4.40 -38.29
N VAL A 856 4.54 5.23 -38.77
CA VAL A 856 5.99 5.02 -38.66
C VAL A 856 6.55 6.03 -37.67
N VAL A 857 7.32 5.57 -36.68
CA VAL A 857 7.88 6.41 -35.61
C VAL A 857 9.31 6.81 -35.93
N TYR A 858 9.56 8.12 -35.96
CA TYR A 858 10.87 8.69 -36.31
C TYR A 858 11.66 9.19 -35.10
N ARG A 859 10.98 9.42 -33.97
CA ARG A 859 11.50 10.14 -32.79
C ARG A 859 10.88 9.63 -31.49
N TRP A 860 11.48 10.02 -30.37
CA TRP A 860 10.97 9.80 -29.01
C TRP A 860 9.70 10.61 -28.70
N ALA A 861 9.06 10.31 -27.56
CA ALA A 861 7.73 10.80 -27.22
C ALA A 861 7.62 12.27 -26.78
N TYR A 862 8.72 13.01 -26.60
CA TYR A 862 8.70 14.32 -25.91
C TYR A 862 9.41 15.45 -26.67
N ASP A 863 9.30 15.47 -28.00
CA ASP A 863 9.84 16.53 -28.88
C ASP A 863 9.03 17.85 -28.77
N TYR A 864 9.01 18.44 -27.58
CA TYR A 864 8.49 19.78 -27.34
C TYR A 864 9.60 20.83 -27.40
N SER A 865 9.28 21.98 -27.98
CA SER A 865 10.13 23.16 -28.07
C SER A 865 11.50 22.94 -28.72
N VAL A 866 11.61 21.96 -29.61
CA VAL A 866 12.85 21.66 -30.36
C VAL A 866 13.37 22.93 -31.08
N PRO A 867 14.66 23.27 -30.97
CA PRO A 867 15.25 24.40 -31.67
C PRO A 867 15.15 24.25 -33.19
N GLY A 868 14.80 25.34 -33.89
CA GLY A 868 14.64 25.33 -35.35
C GLY A 868 13.34 24.68 -35.88
N ALA A 869 12.53 24.05 -35.02
CA ALA A 869 11.22 23.55 -35.41
C ALA A 869 10.20 24.68 -35.58
N ALA A 870 9.35 24.55 -36.60
CA ALA A 870 8.29 25.54 -36.91
C ALA A 870 7.26 25.66 -35.79
N GLU A 871 6.93 24.53 -35.14
CA GLU A 871 6.03 24.48 -34.00
C GLU A 871 6.79 24.16 -32.70
N ASP A 872 6.14 24.40 -31.57
CA ASP A 872 6.63 24.05 -30.24
C ASP A 872 6.38 22.57 -29.88
N PHE A 873 5.89 21.74 -30.80
CA PHE A 873 5.78 20.29 -30.62
C PHE A 873 5.96 19.58 -31.97
N ILE A 874 6.52 18.37 -31.96
CA ILE A 874 6.63 17.53 -33.16
C ILE A 874 6.13 16.12 -32.85
N PRO A 875 5.03 15.68 -33.49
CA PRO A 875 4.52 14.33 -33.29
C PRO A 875 5.50 13.21 -33.68
N GLN A 876 5.40 12.07 -32.99
CA GLN A 876 6.29 10.91 -33.18
C GLN A 876 6.33 10.38 -34.61
N ASN A 877 5.23 10.53 -35.36
CA ASN A 877 5.06 10.04 -36.72
C ASN A 877 5.38 11.08 -37.82
N VAL A 878 5.89 12.25 -37.46
CA VAL A 878 6.33 13.26 -38.44
C VAL A 878 7.79 12.99 -38.84
N PRO A 879 8.10 12.79 -40.14
CA PRO A 879 9.47 12.61 -40.62
C PRO A 879 10.36 13.80 -40.28
N SER A 880 11.65 13.55 -40.04
CA SER A 880 12.64 14.63 -39.97
C SER A 880 12.78 15.25 -41.36
N GLY A 881 12.26 16.46 -41.58
CA GLY A 881 12.57 17.22 -42.80
C GLY A 881 14.09 17.37 -42.93
N GLY A 882 14.62 17.34 -44.16
CA GLY A 882 16.06 17.29 -44.49
C GLY A 882 16.94 18.47 -44.06
N GLY A 883 16.57 19.20 -43.00
CA GLY A 883 17.33 20.32 -42.44
C GLY A 883 17.44 20.33 -40.90
N VAL A 884 16.86 19.36 -40.18
CA VAL A 884 17.12 19.21 -38.74
C VAL A 884 18.16 18.12 -38.56
N THR A 885 19.41 18.53 -38.36
CA THR A 885 20.58 17.68 -38.19
C THR A 885 20.33 16.59 -37.14
N ARG A 886 20.40 15.34 -37.60
CA ARG A 886 20.60 14.15 -36.78
C ARG A 886 21.97 14.21 -36.10
N GLU A 887 22.08 13.49 -34.98
CA GLU A 887 23.28 13.21 -34.17
C GLU A 887 23.60 14.18 -33.03
N ILE A 888 22.83 14.04 -31.96
CA ILE A 888 23.39 14.01 -30.61
C ILE A 888 22.90 12.67 -30.03
N HIS A 889 23.71 12.00 -29.21
CA HIS A 889 23.50 10.67 -28.59
C HIS A 889 24.14 9.47 -29.32
N ALA A 890 25.46 9.37 -29.17
CA ALA A 890 26.07 8.12 -28.69
C ALA A 890 25.86 8.02 -27.17
#